data_AF-A0A3B0MNC0-F1
#
_entry.id   AF-A0A3B0MNC0-F1
#
_cell.length_a   1.000
_cell.length_b   1.000
_cell.length_c   1.000
_cell.angle_alpha   90.00
_cell.angle_beta   90.00
_cell.angle_gamma   90.00
#
_symmetry.space_group_name_H-M   'P 1'
#
loop_
_entity.id
_entity.type
_entity.pdbx_description
1 polymer ?
#
loop_
_entity_poly.entity_id
_entity_poly.type
_entity_poly.pdbx_seq_one_letter_code
_entity_poly.pdbx_strand_id
1 'polypeptide(L)'
;MTLSGERGTSAISRFVQQSPADWSEYFGYITDQGDRFFHLDPLWADANIDAVAIDNYMPLSDWRDGTEHADAGWGSIYNLDYLTANVAGGEGYDWFYASALDRDQQRRTPIRDESVWQEDWIWRYKDIRGWWENDHHDRVGGVRLDKTAWEPRSKPIWFTEYGCAAIDRGTNQPNVFLDPKSSESRAPYFSRGWRDDTVQMQYVRAVNRYWSDPAHNPQSEFYQGPMVDLTRAHLWAWDARPYPWFPGNATLWSDGANWARGHWVTGRATAQPLDAVIAEICARAGLTPVDVSRVYGVVRGMAVPSTDSPRAMLQALMLAFGIDAVERDGTLRFVTRDGRAVARLGADNLVRADGGDLTRIRAPQADDAGRVRLGYVAEGGDFDLRTAEAVFPDASSARAAGSDLPLVLPEGEARLIAERWLTEARVVRDSARFALPPSSGVGAGDVVELDTGAGASVWRIDRTTLSGPREMEATRVEPGVYGHGETDLGGSQAAGYTAPGPVQPVFLDLPLIPGTEVAHAPWLAVSARAWPGAVALHRREGSDQFVLNTLVAQRAFIGVTATPLVAAPAGRWDNGPALRVRMMRGVLQSASPQDVLGGANRLAIGLGEDWEVFQFAEAEMVAPDTYALRRRLRGQQGTDGIMPLDWPAGALVVVLDGRLARIDLPRDALGGERAYRIGPASRPIDDASQRDFVATAQGVGLRPYRPAHLRLHALAGGDLAAAWVRRTREGGDAWGSAEVPVAEAYERYMLRVRLGGEVLREEVLDNPAFIYTAAMQATDGAGAAFAVEVAQVSDVVGPGPFARAEVLL
;
A
#
# COMPACT_ATOMS: atom_id res chain seq x y z
N MET A 1 19.20 0.68 17.05
CA MET A 1 18.40 -0.41 16.45
C MET A 1 19.27 -1.09 15.40
N THR A 2 20.06 -2.08 15.82
CA THR A 2 21.00 -2.79 14.94
C THR A 2 20.37 -4.15 14.66
N LEU A 3 19.79 -4.29 13.46
CA LEU A 3 18.96 -5.44 13.08
C LEU A 3 19.82 -6.51 12.39
N SER A 4 19.78 -7.73 12.90
CA SER A 4 20.38 -8.90 12.26
C SER A 4 19.50 -9.36 11.09
N GLY A 5 19.90 -9.01 9.87
CA GLY A 5 19.42 -9.65 8.64
C GLY A 5 20.52 -10.49 8.04
N GLU A 6 20.23 -11.75 7.72
CA GLU A 6 21.14 -12.69 7.06
C GLU A 6 21.68 -12.11 5.74
N ARG A 7 22.98 -11.83 5.69
CA ARG A 7 23.80 -11.85 4.46
C ARG A 7 25.23 -12.29 4.77
N GLY A 8 25.66 -13.33 4.05
CA GLY A 8 27.00 -13.52 3.51
C GLY A 8 28.21 -13.27 4.42
N THR A 9 28.76 -14.38 4.92
CA THR A 9 30.18 -14.60 5.27
C THR A 9 31.12 -13.38 5.13
N SER A 10 31.24 -12.61 6.21
CA SER A 10 32.45 -11.86 6.53
C SER A 10 32.70 -11.99 8.03
N ALA A 11 33.97 -12.15 8.41
CA ALA A 11 34.43 -12.61 9.73
C ALA A 11 33.75 -11.92 10.93
N ILE A 12 32.82 -12.63 11.58
CA ILE A 12 32.32 -12.30 12.91
C ILE A 12 33.05 -13.22 13.89
N SER A 13 33.93 -12.65 14.72
CA SER A 13 34.74 -13.37 15.71
C SER A 13 34.03 -13.57 17.05
N ARG A 14 32.70 -13.63 17.08
CA ARG A 14 31.90 -13.90 18.28
C ARG A 14 30.71 -14.78 17.90
N PHE A 15 30.75 -16.04 18.33
CA PHE A 15 29.61 -16.93 18.23
C PHE A 15 28.56 -16.48 19.26
N VAL A 16 27.44 -15.94 18.79
CA VAL A 16 26.21 -15.88 19.59
C VAL A 16 25.53 -17.22 19.39
N GLN A 17 25.18 -17.90 20.48
CA GLN A 17 24.46 -19.17 20.45
C GLN A 17 23.21 -19.04 19.57
N GLN A 18 23.06 -19.97 18.61
CA GLN A 18 22.00 -19.94 17.58
C GLN A 18 20.65 -20.45 18.07
N SER A 19 20.57 -20.97 19.31
CA SER A 19 19.32 -21.49 19.90
C SER A 19 19.21 -20.98 21.34
N PRO A 20 18.36 -19.99 21.62
CA PRO A 20 18.08 -19.54 22.98
C PRO A 20 17.40 -20.64 23.81
N ALA A 21 17.48 -20.53 25.14
CA ALA A 21 16.71 -21.41 26.02
C ALA A 21 15.26 -20.91 26.12
N ASP A 22 14.31 -21.84 26.08
CA ASP A 22 12.91 -21.50 26.34
C ASP A 22 12.76 -20.98 27.78
N TRP A 23 11.80 -20.07 28.00
CA TRP A 23 11.50 -19.54 29.34
C TRP A 23 11.18 -20.63 30.37
N SER A 24 10.72 -21.81 29.93
CA SER A 24 10.45 -22.95 30.80
C SER A 24 11.67 -23.84 31.07
N GLU A 25 12.81 -23.59 30.44
CA GLU A 25 14.02 -24.43 30.54
C GLU A 25 15.23 -23.69 31.14
N TYR A 26 15.39 -22.39 30.87
CA TYR A 26 16.61 -21.64 31.22
C TYR A 26 16.98 -21.74 32.70
N PHE A 27 15.97 -21.78 33.59
CA PHE A 27 16.13 -21.69 35.03
C PHE A 27 16.54 -23.04 35.68
N GLY A 28 16.36 -24.16 34.99
CA GLY A 28 16.68 -25.50 35.48
C GLY A 28 15.73 -26.59 34.98
N TYR A 29 16.15 -27.84 35.08
CA TYR A 29 15.37 -29.02 34.73
C TYR A 29 14.89 -29.72 36.00
N ILE A 30 13.61 -30.05 36.07
CA ILE A 30 12.99 -30.76 37.19
C ILE A 30 12.57 -32.17 36.73
N THR A 31 13.00 -33.21 37.43
CA THR A 31 12.63 -34.59 37.12
C THR A 31 11.27 -34.96 37.71
N ASP A 32 10.69 -36.07 37.25
CA ASP A 32 9.45 -36.62 37.83
C ASP A 32 9.58 -36.95 39.33
N GLN A 33 10.80 -37.21 39.81
CA GLN A 33 11.08 -37.48 41.22
C GLN A 33 11.22 -36.20 42.07
N GLY A 34 11.22 -35.02 41.44
CA GLY A 34 11.41 -33.73 42.09
C GLY A 34 12.88 -33.31 42.25
N ASP A 35 13.81 -34.01 41.60
CA ASP A 35 15.21 -33.56 41.55
C ASP A 35 15.32 -32.36 40.62
N ARG A 36 16.21 -31.43 40.95
CA ARG A 36 16.43 -30.18 40.21
C ARG A 36 17.88 -30.07 39.76
N PHE A 37 18.07 -29.80 38.47
CA PHE A 37 19.39 -29.63 37.87
C PHE A 37 19.52 -28.30 37.14
N PHE A 38 20.59 -27.56 37.42
CA PHE A 38 21.00 -26.39 36.64
C PHE A 38 21.82 -26.83 35.41
N HIS A 39 21.18 -27.64 34.57
CA HIS A 39 21.79 -28.36 33.45
C HIS A 39 22.47 -27.47 32.39
N LEU A 40 22.08 -26.19 32.29
CA LEU A 40 22.66 -25.23 31.36
C LEU A 40 23.82 -24.41 31.94
N ASP A 41 24.12 -24.52 33.25
CA ASP A 41 25.21 -23.77 33.86
C ASP A 41 26.57 -24.00 33.22
N PRO A 42 26.97 -25.22 32.80
CA PRO A 42 28.24 -25.40 32.09
C PRO A 42 28.33 -24.58 30.80
N LEU A 43 27.21 -24.41 30.10
CA LEU A 43 27.12 -23.59 28.90
C LEU A 43 27.14 -22.10 29.26
N TRP A 44 26.30 -21.67 30.21
CA TRP A 44 26.21 -20.28 30.62
C TRP A 44 27.45 -19.78 31.34
N ALA A 45 28.26 -20.65 31.95
CA ALA A 45 29.52 -20.30 32.58
C ALA A 45 30.70 -20.26 31.59
N ASP A 46 30.59 -20.87 30.40
CA ASP A 46 31.69 -20.95 29.44
C ASP A 46 32.21 -19.57 29.04
N ALA A 47 33.53 -19.37 29.05
CA ALA A 47 34.16 -18.07 28.79
C ALA A 47 33.92 -17.54 27.36
N ASN A 48 33.46 -18.38 26.43
CA ASN A 48 33.12 -17.98 25.06
C ASN A 48 31.65 -17.51 24.90
N ILE A 49 30.84 -17.60 25.96
CA ILE A 49 29.44 -17.15 25.96
C ILE A 49 29.36 -15.81 26.67
N ASP A 50 28.92 -14.76 25.98
CA ASP A 50 28.90 -13.39 26.52
C ASP A 50 27.58 -13.02 27.22
N ALA A 51 26.50 -13.79 27.03
CA ALA A 51 25.16 -13.49 27.54
C ALA A 51 24.31 -14.76 27.71
N VAL A 52 23.30 -14.70 28.57
CA VAL A 52 22.26 -15.72 28.73
C VAL A 52 21.07 -15.33 27.85
N ALA A 53 20.74 -16.15 26.86
CA ALA A 53 19.69 -15.87 25.89
C ALA A 53 18.41 -16.65 26.22
N ILE A 54 17.28 -15.94 26.39
CA ILE A 54 16.00 -16.51 26.81
C ILE A 54 14.89 -16.06 25.85
N ASP A 55 14.02 -17.01 25.46
CA ASP A 55 12.74 -16.71 24.80
C ASP A 55 11.66 -16.50 25.86
N ASN A 56 11.36 -15.23 26.17
CA ASN A 56 10.52 -14.84 27.29
C ASN A 56 9.02 -14.76 26.91
N TYR A 57 8.31 -15.85 27.13
CA TYR A 57 6.85 -15.94 26.93
C TYR A 57 6.08 -16.23 28.23
N MET A 58 6.59 -15.73 29.36
CA MET A 58 6.01 -15.97 30.69
C MET A 58 4.63 -15.29 30.84
N PRO A 59 3.61 -15.95 31.42
CA PRO A 59 2.27 -15.38 31.63
C PRO A 59 2.27 -14.10 32.46
N LEU A 60 1.49 -13.10 32.05
CA LEU A 60 1.30 -11.84 32.81
C LEU A 60 -0.11 -11.70 33.41
N SER A 61 -0.96 -12.70 33.23
CA SER A 61 -2.32 -12.68 33.78
C SER A 61 -2.90 -14.08 33.95
N ASP A 62 -3.99 -14.17 34.71
CA ASP A 62 -4.88 -15.34 34.83
C ASP A 62 -6.34 -14.86 34.76
N TRP A 63 -6.60 -14.02 33.76
CA TRP A 63 -7.85 -13.29 33.60
C TRP A 63 -8.97 -14.19 33.04
N ARG A 64 -10.21 -13.96 33.49
CA ARG A 64 -11.41 -14.75 33.12
C ARG A 64 -12.59 -13.84 32.84
N ASP A 65 -13.68 -14.40 32.30
CA ASP A 65 -14.94 -13.68 32.22
C ASP A 65 -15.59 -13.51 33.60
N GLY A 66 -16.45 -12.51 33.70
CA GLY A 66 -17.20 -12.22 34.92
C GLY A 66 -16.47 -11.27 35.88
N THR A 67 -16.96 -11.25 37.11
CA THR A 67 -16.55 -10.29 38.16
C THR A 67 -16.14 -10.97 39.47
N GLU A 68 -16.18 -12.31 39.52
CA GLU A 68 -15.94 -13.12 40.73
C GLU A 68 -14.61 -13.90 40.68
N HIS A 69 -13.84 -13.81 39.58
CA HIS A 69 -12.53 -14.44 39.48
C HIS A 69 -11.50 -13.72 40.38
N ALA A 70 -10.44 -14.42 40.78
CA ALA A 70 -9.48 -13.94 41.80
C ALA A 70 -8.79 -12.61 41.43
N ASP A 71 -8.68 -12.30 40.14
CA ASP A 71 -8.04 -11.10 39.60
C ASP A 71 -9.02 -9.96 39.33
N ALA A 72 -10.34 -10.16 39.54
CA ALA A 72 -11.36 -9.19 39.14
C ALA A 72 -11.19 -7.82 39.81
N GLY A 73 -10.56 -7.78 40.99
CA GLY A 73 -10.23 -6.54 41.72
C GLY A 73 -9.31 -5.57 40.98
N TRP A 74 -8.55 -6.05 39.98
CA TRP A 74 -7.75 -5.18 39.10
C TRP A 74 -8.59 -4.39 38.09
N GLY A 75 -9.86 -4.75 37.94
CA GLY A 75 -10.84 -4.06 37.10
C GLY A 75 -10.80 -4.45 35.63
N SER A 76 -9.61 -4.59 35.03
CA SER A 76 -9.45 -4.94 33.61
C SER A 76 -8.18 -5.74 33.36
N ILE A 77 -8.20 -6.65 32.37
CA ILE A 77 -7.00 -7.31 31.85
C ILE A 77 -6.00 -6.31 31.26
N TYR A 78 -6.49 -5.18 30.75
CA TYR A 78 -5.67 -4.12 30.17
C TYR A 78 -5.02 -3.23 31.23
N ASN A 79 -5.27 -3.48 32.52
CA ASN A 79 -4.67 -2.69 33.61
C ASN A 79 -3.15 -2.87 33.58
N LEU A 80 -2.44 -1.77 33.34
CA LEU A 80 -0.99 -1.81 33.18
C LEU A 80 -0.27 -2.17 34.49
N ASP A 81 -0.79 -1.74 35.64
CA ASP A 81 -0.21 -2.10 36.95
C ASP A 81 -0.40 -3.60 37.23
N TYR A 82 -1.56 -4.17 36.86
CA TYR A 82 -1.81 -5.61 36.97
C TYR A 82 -0.78 -6.41 36.18
N LEU A 83 -0.63 -6.11 34.89
CA LEU A 83 0.31 -6.83 34.02
C LEU A 83 1.77 -6.62 34.46
N THR A 84 2.12 -5.40 34.90
CA THR A 84 3.47 -5.08 35.38
C THR A 84 3.81 -5.84 36.67
N ALA A 85 2.87 -5.93 37.62
CA ALA A 85 3.04 -6.68 38.86
C ALA A 85 3.23 -8.19 38.60
N ASN A 86 2.70 -8.70 37.49
CA ASN A 86 2.87 -10.07 37.06
C ASN A 86 4.13 -10.29 36.19
N VAL A 87 5.04 -9.33 35.98
CA VAL A 87 6.29 -9.63 35.22
C VAL A 87 7.20 -10.57 36.02
N ALA A 88 7.41 -10.28 37.30
CA ALA A 88 8.04 -11.18 38.28
C ALA A 88 7.08 -11.43 39.46
N GLY A 89 5.90 -11.93 39.13
CA GLY A 89 4.79 -12.21 40.05
C GLY A 89 3.77 -13.13 39.40
N GLY A 90 2.76 -13.59 40.14
CA GLY A 90 1.67 -14.42 39.64
C GLY A 90 2.07 -15.87 39.33
N GLU A 91 1.48 -16.45 38.28
CA GLU A 91 1.77 -17.82 37.85
C GLU A 91 3.26 -17.95 37.50
N GLY A 92 3.96 -18.93 38.09
CA GLY A 92 5.39 -19.17 37.86
C GLY A 92 6.34 -18.38 38.76
N TYR A 93 5.80 -17.52 39.63
CA TYR A 93 6.55 -16.80 40.66
C TYR A 93 5.92 -16.99 42.04
N ASP A 94 4.70 -16.50 42.23
CA ASP A 94 3.99 -16.59 43.51
C ASP A 94 3.33 -17.96 43.69
N TRP A 95 2.82 -18.52 42.60
CA TRP A 95 2.01 -19.75 42.61
C TRP A 95 2.06 -20.51 41.29
N PHE A 96 1.57 -21.75 41.28
CA PHE A 96 1.36 -22.57 40.09
C PHE A 96 0.04 -23.36 40.18
N TYR A 97 -0.37 -23.99 39.08
CA TYR A 97 -1.50 -24.92 39.05
C TYR A 97 -0.99 -26.36 38.99
N ALA A 98 -1.39 -27.19 39.97
CA ALA A 98 -0.97 -28.60 40.03
C ALA A 98 -1.73 -29.49 39.04
N SER A 99 -2.90 -29.06 38.56
CA SER A 99 -3.71 -29.79 37.58
C SER A 99 -4.56 -28.84 36.72
N ALA A 100 -5.12 -29.36 35.63
CA ALA A 100 -6.08 -28.63 34.81
C ALA A 100 -7.34 -28.23 35.61
N LEU A 101 -7.81 -29.11 36.51
CA LEU A 101 -8.95 -28.80 37.39
C LEU A 101 -8.63 -27.64 38.34
N ASP A 102 -7.40 -27.57 38.85
CA ASP A 102 -6.96 -26.46 39.69
C ASP A 102 -6.94 -25.16 38.89
N ARG A 103 -6.51 -25.20 37.62
CA ARG A 103 -6.62 -24.05 36.73
C ARG A 103 -8.08 -23.66 36.53
N ASP A 104 -8.98 -24.57 36.21
CA ASP A 104 -10.40 -24.25 35.97
C ASP A 104 -11.07 -23.63 37.20
N GLN A 105 -10.75 -24.13 38.39
CA GLN A 105 -11.28 -23.64 39.67
C GLN A 105 -10.48 -22.48 40.29
N GLN A 106 -9.41 -22.04 39.61
CA GLN A 106 -8.50 -21.01 40.09
C GLN A 106 -7.85 -21.33 41.47
N ARG A 107 -7.59 -22.62 41.74
CA ARG A 107 -6.91 -23.11 42.95
C ARG A 107 -5.40 -22.99 42.81
N ARG A 108 -4.87 -21.84 43.23
CA ARG A 108 -3.45 -21.48 43.14
C ARG A 108 -2.64 -22.13 44.27
N THR A 109 -1.59 -22.87 43.91
CA THR A 109 -0.66 -23.48 44.88
C THR A 109 0.58 -22.59 45.03
N PRO A 110 0.91 -22.08 46.24
CA PRO A 110 2.09 -21.23 46.43
C PRO A 110 3.40 -21.93 46.04
N ILE A 111 4.34 -21.19 45.44
CA ILE A 111 5.69 -21.67 45.16
C ILE A 111 6.59 -21.32 46.36
N ARG A 112 6.97 -22.32 47.15
CA ARG A 112 7.83 -22.18 48.34
C ARG A 112 8.79 -23.35 48.45
N ASP A 113 10.05 -23.04 48.75
CA ASP A 113 11.03 -24.01 49.22
C ASP A 113 10.92 -24.15 50.74
N GLU A 114 10.28 -25.22 51.19
CA GLU A 114 10.15 -25.53 52.63
C GLU A 114 11.43 -26.16 53.23
N SER A 115 12.50 -26.30 52.42
CA SER A 115 13.78 -26.75 52.92
C SER A 115 14.42 -25.73 53.87
N VAL A 116 15.47 -26.14 54.57
CA VAL A 116 16.25 -25.25 55.45
C VAL A 116 16.88 -24.06 54.71
N TRP A 117 16.98 -24.13 53.38
CA TRP A 117 17.62 -23.12 52.55
C TRP A 117 16.67 -22.00 52.11
N GLN A 118 15.36 -22.27 52.07
CA GLN A 118 14.32 -21.30 51.69
C GLN A 118 14.61 -20.60 50.35
N GLU A 119 15.09 -21.38 49.37
CA GLU A 119 15.48 -20.90 48.05
C GLU A 119 14.30 -20.96 47.08
N ASP A 120 13.23 -20.22 47.35
CA ASP A 120 12.04 -20.25 46.50
C ASP A 120 12.35 -19.97 45.01
N TRP A 121 13.34 -19.10 44.75
CA TRP A 121 13.76 -18.66 43.41
C TRP A 121 14.12 -19.82 42.49
N ILE A 122 14.61 -20.94 43.02
CA ILE A 122 14.90 -22.10 42.19
C ILE A 122 13.58 -22.58 41.57
N TRP A 123 12.49 -22.68 42.32
CA TRP A 123 11.21 -23.18 41.81
C TRP A 123 10.43 -22.18 40.95
N ARG A 124 10.93 -20.96 40.76
CA ARG A 124 10.25 -19.86 40.05
C ARG A 124 10.89 -19.58 38.69
N TYR A 125 10.27 -20.06 37.61
CA TYR A 125 10.77 -19.77 36.26
C TYR A 125 10.70 -18.28 35.88
N LYS A 126 10.01 -17.43 36.65
CA LYS A 126 9.97 -15.98 36.42
C LYS A 126 10.95 -15.21 37.28
N ASP A 127 11.61 -15.88 38.22
CA ASP A 127 12.56 -15.25 39.14
C ASP A 127 13.93 -15.13 38.47
N ILE A 128 13.96 -14.36 37.39
CA ILE A 128 15.15 -14.06 36.60
C ILE A 128 16.23 -13.43 37.50
N ARG A 129 15.82 -12.57 38.43
CA ARG A 129 16.75 -11.92 39.37
C ARG A 129 17.33 -12.91 40.35
N GLY A 130 16.50 -13.69 41.02
CA GLY A 130 16.94 -14.71 41.95
C GLY A 130 17.88 -15.72 41.29
N TRP A 131 17.56 -16.17 40.08
CA TRP A 131 18.45 -17.01 39.29
C TRP A 131 19.79 -16.30 38.98
N TRP A 132 19.74 -15.06 38.52
CA TRP A 132 20.95 -14.34 38.11
C TRP A 132 21.89 -13.98 39.28
N GLU A 133 21.37 -13.69 40.46
CA GLU A 133 22.14 -13.13 41.58
C GLU A 133 22.61 -14.14 42.63
N ASN A 134 22.23 -15.42 42.51
CA ASN A 134 22.55 -16.45 43.50
C ASN A 134 23.45 -17.56 42.96
N ASP A 135 24.19 -18.20 43.88
CA ASP A 135 24.94 -19.42 43.57
C ASP A 135 23.98 -20.56 43.24
N HIS A 136 24.28 -21.29 42.17
CA HIS A 136 23.46 -22.43 41.74
C HIS A 136 23.95 -23.73 42.38
N HIS A 137 23.00 -24.52 42.86
CA HIS A 137 23.24 -25.82 43.50
C HIS A 137 22.16 -26.81 43.11
N ASP A 138 22.55 -27.91 42.48
CA ASP A 138 21.61 -28.99 42.15
C ASP A 138 20.93 -29.55 43.43
N ARG A 139 19.69 -30.02 43.25
CA ARG A 139 18.89 -30.67 44.30
C ARG A 139 18.63 -32.11 43.91
N VAL A 140 19.27 -33.06 44.59
CA VAL A 140 19.07 -34.49 44.35
C VAL A 140 18.59 -35.14 45.64
N GLY A 141 17.45 -35.83 45.59
CA GLY A 141 16.79 -36.39 46.77
C GLY A 141 16.43 -35.35 47.83
N GLY A 142 16.18 -34.10 47.42
CA GLY A 142 15.91 -32.97 48.32
C GLY A 142 17.13 -32.38 49.02
N VAL A 143 18.36 -32.81 48.69
CA VAL A 143 19.61 -32.34 49.30
C VAL A 143 20.33 -31.34 48.38
N ARG A 144 20.90 -30.27 48.96
CA ARG A 144 21.77 -29.31 48.25
C ARG A 144 23.10 -29.98 47.91
N LEU A 145 23.50 -29.96 46.64
CA LEU A 145 24.84 -30.37 46.23
C LEU A 145 25.82 -29.19 46.23
N ASP A 146 27.06 -29.43 45.79
CA ASP A 146 28.08 -28.38 45.64
C ASP A 146 27.68 -27.36 44.57
N LYS A 147 28.32 -26.18 44.60
CA LYS A 147 28.07 -25.08 43.66
C LYS A 147 28.41 -25.54 42.23
N THR A 148 27.59 -25.16 41.25
CA THR A 148 27.86 -25.38 39.83
C THR A 148 28.94 -24.42 39.30
N ALA A 149 29.17 -24.43 37.97
CA ALA A 149 30.10 -23.51 37.33
C ALA A 149 29.56 -22.06 37.21
N TRP A 150 28.26 -21.83 37.46
CA TRP A 150 27.67 -20.50 37.35
C TRP A 150 28.27 -19.54 38.37
N GLU A 151 28.67 -18.36 37.89
CA GLU A 151 29.09 -17.26 38.73
C GLU A 151 27.99 -16.20 38.75
N PRO A 152 27.45 -15.85 39.94
CA PRO A 152 26.37 -14.87 40.05
C PRO A 152 26.73 -13.56 39.37
N ARG A 153 25.76 -12.97 38.68
CA ARG A 153 25.88 -11.66 38.01
C ARG A 153 26.92 -11.57 36.90
N SER A 154 27.55 -12.68 36.52
CA SER A 154 28.68 -12.68 35.60
C SER A 154 28.34 -12.27 34.18
N LYS A 155 27.09 -12.48 33.73
CA LYS A 155 26.65 -12.23 32.35
C LYS A 155 25.26 -11.58 32.28
N PRO A 156 25.01 -10.68 31.30
CA PRO A 156 23.68 -10.11 31.08
C PRO A 156 22.72 -11.15 30.49
N ILE A 157 21.43 -10.87 30.63
CA ILE A 157 20.31 -11.62 30.08
C ILE A 157 19.75 -10.87 28.88
N TRP A 158 19.62 -11.58 27.77
CA TRP A 158 19.01 -11.10 26.54
C TRP A 158 17.67 -11.79 26.34
N PHE A 159 16.65 -11.02 25.98
CA PHE A 159 15.41 -11.59 25.46
C PHE A 159 15.55 -11.71 23.94
N THR A 160 15.94 -12.89 23.48
CA THR A 160 16.03 -13.21 22.04
C THR A 160 14.67 -13.19 21.38
N GLU A 161 13.65 -13.52 22.15
CA GLU A 161 12.26 -13.26 21.84
C GLU A 161 11.51 -12.85 23.11
N TYR A 162 10.55 -11.95 22.98
CA TYR A 162 9.48 -11.77 23.96
C TYR A 162 8.25 -11.20 23.24
N GLY A 163 7.06 -11.39 23.82
CA GLY A 163 5.82 -10.89 23.23
C GLY A 163 4.61 -11.71 23.64
N CYS A 164 3.45 -11.27 23.19
CA CYS A 164 2.25 -12.10 23.20
C CYS A 164 1.48 -11.92 21.89
N ALA A 165 0.64 -12.89 21.57
CA ALA A 165 -0.26 -12.80 20.43
C ALA A 165 -1.29 -11.66 20.61
N ALA A 166 -1.69 -11.02 19.52
CA ALA A 166 -2.78 -10.02 19.50
C ALA A 166 -4.15 -10.69 19.50
N ILE A 167 -4.42 -11.44 20.58
CA ILE A 167 -5.61 -12.24 20.78
C ILE A 167 -6.15 -12.00 22.18
N ASP A 168 -7.48 -12.01 22.34
CA ASP A 168 -8.16 -11.87 23.63
C ASP A 168 -7.50 -12.77 24.68
N ARG A 169 -7.15 -12.19 25.83
CA ARG A 169 -6.41 -12.89 26.91
C ARG A 169 -5.06 -13.49 26.50
N GLY A 170 -4.39 -12.93 25.50
CA GLY A 170 -3.04 -13.30 25.05
C GLY A 170 -2.01 -13.35 26.19
N THR A 171 -2.13 -12.46 27.17
CA THR A 171 -1.27 -12.40 28.36
C THR A 171 -1.41 -13.60 29.30
N ASN A 172 -2.49 -14.39 29.23
CA ASN A 172 -2.67 -15.60 30.03
C ASN A 172 -1.74 -16.74 29.60
N GLN A 173 -1.36 -16.77 28.33
CA GLN A 173 -0.48 -17.79 27.77
C GLN A 173 0.28 -17.21 26.57
N PRO A 174 1.29 -16.36 26.79
CA PRO A 174 1.94 -15.60 25.72
C PRO A 174 2.67 -16.44 24.68
N ASN A 175 3.00 -17.70 24.99
CA ASN A 175 3.72 -18.61 24.10
C ASN A 175 2.84 -19.25 23.01
N VAL A 176 1.51 -19.14 23.08
CA VAL A 176 0.60 -19.75 22.09
C VAL A 176 -0.05 -18.72 21.18
N PHE A 177 -0.36 -19.14 19.96
CA PHE A 177 -1.15 -18.38 19.00
C PHE A 177 -1.94 -19.32 18.08
N LEU A 178 -2.93 -18.75 17.37
CA LEU A 178 -3.73 -19.50 16.41
C LEU A 178 -3.03 -19.55 15.05
N ASP A 179 -2.70 -20.74 14.60
CA ASP A 179 -2.28 -21.05 13.23
C ASP A 179 -3.19 -22.15 12.64
N PRO A 180 -4.08 -21.82 11.68
CA PRO A 180 -4.99 -22.80 11.07
C PRO A 180 -4.26 -23.98 10.38
N LYS A 181 -2.96 -23.87 10.12
CA LYS A 181 -2.15 -24.90 9.45
C LYS A 181 -1.32 -25.76 10.41
N SER A 182 -1.27 -25.42 11.69
CA SER A 182 -0.49 -26.15 12.69
C SER A 182 -1.37 -27.03 13.56
N SER A 183 -0.92 -28.27 13.82
CA SER A 183 -1.53 -29.15 14.82
C SER A 183 -1.31 -28.70 16.27
N GLU A 184 -0.40 -27.73 16.49
CA GLU A 184 -0.09 -27.15 17.80
C GLU A 184 -0.84 -25.83 18.07
N SER A 185 -1.73 -25.45 17.16
CA SER A 185 -2.56 -24.24 17.26
C SER A 185 -3.50 -24.31 18.46
N ARG A 186 -3.32 -23.39 19.42
CA ARG A 186 -4.16 -23.28 20.62
C ARG A 186 -4.43 -21.81 20.93
N ALA A 187 -5.65 -21.53 21.36
CA ALA A 187 -5.97 -20.24 21.95
C ALA A 187 -5.40 -20.19 23.39
N PRO A 188 -4.98 -19.01 23.88
CA PRO A 188 -4.57 -18.84 25.27
C PRO A 188 -5.67 -19.28 26.25
N TYR A 189 -5.28 -19.59 27.49
CA TYR A 189 -6.23 -20.02 28.50
C TYR A 189 -7.41 -19.04 28.65
N PHE A 190 -8.61 -19.61 28.56
CA PHE A 190 -9.90 -18.90 28.61
C PHE A 190 -10.14 -17.90 27.48
N SER A 191 -9.25 -17.75 26.49
CA SER A 191 -9.44 -16.86 25.35
C SER A 191 -10.68 -17.23 24.52
N ARG A 192 -11.37 -16.22 24.00
CA ARG A 192 -12.43 -16.40 22.98
C ARG A 192 -11.88 -16.54 21.56
N GLY A 193 -10.57 -16.35 21.38
CA GLY A 193 -9.90 -16.44 20.08
C GLY A 193 -10.02 -15.20 19.19
N TRP A 194 -10.52 -14.09 19.74
CA TRP A 194 -10.77 -12.84 19.00
C TRP A 194 -9.52 -11.97 18.88
N ARG A 195 -9.38 -11.21 17.79
CA ARG A 195 -8.30 -10.22 17.67
C ARG A 195 -8.39 -9.18 18.79
N ASP A 196 -7.25 -8.90 19.41
CA ASP A 196 -7.11 -7.88 20.45
C ASP A 196 -5.71 -7.25 20.39
N ASP A 197 -5.62 -6.11 19.72
CA ASP A 197 -4.37 -5.36 19.64
C ASP A 197 -4.04 -4.62 20.95
N THR A 198 -5.05 -4.36 21.81
CA THR A 198 -4.88 -3.62 23.07
C THR A 198 -4.11 -4.46 24.07
N VAL A 199 -4.46 -5.75 24.25
CA VAL A 199 -3.75 -6.63 25.18
C VAL A 199 -2.28 -6.84 24.79
N GLN A 200 -1.99 -6.98 23.49
CA GLN A 200 -0.61 -7.09 23.00
C GLN A 200 0.20 -5.84 23.33
N MET A 201 -0.38 -4.66 23.09
CA MET A 201 0.29 -3.40 23.41
C MET A 201 0.54 -3.25 24.91
N GLN A 202 -0.44 -3.61 25.76
CA GLN A 202 -0.28 -3.54 27.21
C GLN A 202 0.74 -4.55 27.74
N TYR A 203 0.83 -5.75 27.17
CA TYR A 203 1.90 -6.71 27.47
C TYR A 203 3.27 -6.08 27.23
N VAL A 204 3.49 -5.51 26.04
CA VAL A 204 4.78 -4.91 25.67
C VAL A 204 5.11 -3.73 26.57
N ARG A 205 4.13 -2.88 26.88
CA ARG A 205 4.29 -1.76 27.83
C ARG A 205 4.62 -2.25 29.24
N ALA A 206 3.98 -3.31 29.73
CA ALA A 206 4.22 -3.86 31.07
C ALA A 206 5.63 -4.40 31.24
N VAL A 207 6.09 -5.23 30.29
CA VAL A 207 7.46 -5.80 30.30
C VAL A 207 8.51 -4.68 30.25
N ASN A 208 8.34 -3.72 29.35
CA ASN A 208 9.27 -2.58 29.25
C ASN A 208 9.25 -1.71 30.50
N ARG A 209 8.07 -1.42 31.06
CA ARG A 209 7.93 -0.64 32.30
C ARG A 209 8.64 -1.30 33.47
N TYR A 210 8.48 -2.62 33.64
CA TYR A 210 9.09 -3.35 34.73
C TYR A 210 10.62 -3.34 34.66
N TRP A 211 11.18 -3.75 33.52
CA TRP A 211 12.63 -3.90 33.35
C TRP A 211 13.40 -2.59 33.14
N SER A 212 12.69 -1.50 32.78
CA SER A 212 13.30 -0.16 32.73
C SER A 212 13.48 0.47 34.09
N ASP A 213 12.80 -0.04 35.13
CA ASP A 213 12.98 0.41 36.51
C ASP A 213 14.25 -0.21 37.11
N PRO A 214 15.26 0.61 37.49
CA PRO A 214 16.48 0.09 38.12
C PRO A 214 16.25 -0.67 39.42
N ALA A 215 15.10 -0.49 40.09
CA ALA A 215 14.75 -1.25 41.29
C ALA A 215 14.54 -2.75 41.00
N HIS A 216 14.09 -3.08 39.79
CA HIS A 216 13.86 -4.46 39.33
C HIS A 216 15.00 -5.01 38.48
N ASN A 217 15.82 -4.14 37.89
CA ASN A 217 16.90 -4.51 36.97
C ASN A 217 18.28 -4.08 37.52
N PRO A 218 18.87 -4.85 38.46
CA PRO A 218 20.13 -4.49 39.11
C PRO A 218 21.31 -4.46 38.14
N GLN A 219 22.38 -3.76 38.53
CA GLN A 219 23.62 -3.65 37.74
C GLN A 219 24.65 -4.71 38.17
N SER A 220 25.38 -5.26 37.21
CA SER A 220 26.51 -6.16 37.45
C SER A 220 27.82 -5.39 37.70
N GLU A 221 28.59 -5.85 38.68
CA GLU A 221 29.96 -5.44 38.91
C GLU A 221 30.95 -5.95 37.85
N PHE A 222 30.63 -7.05 37.14
CA PHE A 222 31.54 -7.70 36.20
C PHE A 222 31.60 -6.99 34.85
N TYR A 223 30.43 -6.64 34.30
CA TYR A 223 30.32 -6.02 32.97
C TYR A 223 29.75 -4.59 33.01
N GLN A 224 29.46 -4.05 34.21
CA GLN A 224 29.02 -2.65 34.41
C GLN A 224 27.75 -2.28 33.61
N GLY A 225 26.78 -3.19 33.58
CA GLY A 225 25.50 -3.01 32.90
C GLY A 225 24.33 -3.69 33.64
N PRO A 226 23.09 -3.47 33.19
CA PRO A 226 21.90 -4.07 33.81
C PRO A 226 21.88 -5.59 33.64
N MET A 227 21.17 -6.28 34.55
CA MET A 227 20.91 -7.72 34.47
C MET A 227 20.19 -8.08 33.16
N VAL A 228 19.06 -7.44 32.88
CA VAL A 228 18.35 -7.58 31.59
C VAL A 228 18.75 -6.40 30.70
N ASP A 229 19.40 -6.70 29.57
CA ASP A 229 19.76 -5.67 28.59
C ASP A 229 18.59 -5.42 27.63
N LEU A 230 17.80 -4.38 27.91
CA LEU A 230 16.67 -4.00 27.05
C LEU A 230 17.07 -3.53 25.64
N THR A 231 18.34 -3.19 25.41
CA THR A 231 18.83 -2.92 24.04
C THR A 231 18.97 -4.21 23.22
N ARG A 232 18.92 -5.36 23.90
CA ARG A 232 18.94 -6.73 23.39
C ARG A 232 17.67 -7.50 23.76
N ALA A 233 16.56 -6.79 23.96
CA ALA A 233 15.22 -7.37 24.07
C ALA A 233 14.49 -7.26 22.72
N HIS A 234 14.27 -8.39 22.08
CA HIS A 234 13.76 -8.48 20.72
C HIS A 234 12.27 -8.85 20.73
N LEU A 235 11.42 -7.86 20.41
CA LEU A 235 9.98 -8.06 20.35
C LEU A 235 9.62 -8.91 19.14
N TRP A 236 9.06 -10.09 19.41
CA TRP A 236 8.52 -10.97 18.39
C TRP A 236 7.08 -10.52 18.02
N ALA A 237 6.65 -10.47 16.76
CA ALA A 237 7.33 -10.84 15.51
C ALA A 237 7.38 -9.64 14.54
N TRP A 238 8.47 -8.87 14.53
CA TRP A 238 8.66 -7.85 13.49
C TRP A 238 9.08 -8.53 12.18
N ASP A 239 8.32 -8.25 11.13
CA ASP A 239 8.46 -8.82 9.79
C ASP A 239 8.86 -7.75 8.78
N ALA A 240 9.83 -8.06 7.93
CA ALA A 240 10.34 -7.15 6.91
C ALA A 240 9.39 -6.96 5.71
N ARG A 241 8.38 -7.82 5.55
CA ARG A 241 7.35 -7.65 4.52
C ARG A 241 6.56 -6.36 4.78
N PRO A 242 6.38 -5.50 3.78
CA PRO A 242 5.82 -4.17 4.02
C PRO A 242 4.31 -4.24 4.32
N TYR A 243 3.90 -3.59 5.40
CA TYR A 243 2.49 -3.30 5.65
C TYR A 243 2.00 -2.19 4.70
N PRO A 244 0.76 -2.24 4.15
CA PRO A 244 -0.29 -3.24 4.40
C PRO A 244 -0.24 -4.46 3.47
N TRP A 245 0.71 -4.52 2.51
CA TRP A 245 0.79 -5.65 1.58
C TRP A 245 0.97 -6.97 2.30
N PHE A 246 1.79 -7.06 3.33
CA PHE A 246 1.62 -8.11 4.32
C PHE A 246 0.79 -7.55 5.48
N PRO A 247 -0.36 -8.16 5.83
CA PRO A 247 -0.88 -9.44 5.34
C PRO A 247 -1.78 -9.38 4.08
N GLY A 248 -2.08 -8.21 3.52
CA GLY A 248 -3.16 -8.01 2.54
C GLY A 248 -3.01 -8.65 1.15
N ASN A 249 -1.80 -9.02 0.71
CA ASN A 249 -1.50 -9.59 -0.60
C ASN A 249 -1.45 -11.12 -0.53
N ALA A 250 -2.63 -11.73 -0.43
CA ALA A 250 -2.81 -13.18 -0.35
C ALA A 250 -2.40 -13.94 -1.62
N THR A 251 -2.18 -13.24 -2.74
CA THR A 251 -1.64 -13.86 -3.97
C THR A 251 -0.13 -14.13 -3.84
N LEU A 252 0.59 -13.29 -3.10
CA LEU A 252 2.03 -13.43 -2.91
C LEU A 252 2.38 -14.28 -1.68
N TRP A 253 1.60 -14.17 -0.59
CA TRP A 253 1.86 -14.86 0.68
C TRP A 253 0.64 -15.66 1.15
N SER A 254 0.87 -16.83 1.76
CA SER A 254 -0.20 -17.74 2.16
C SER A 254 -0.49 -17.75 3.67
N ASP A 255 0.31 -17.06 4.46
CA ASP A 255 0.32 -17.01 5.93
C ASP A 255 -0.28 -15.71 6.49
N GLY A 256 -0.83 -14.83 5.63
CA GLY A 256 -1.39 -13.54 6.06
C GLY A 256 -2.54 -13.65 7.09
N ALA A 257 -3.26 -14.77 7.12
CA ALA A 257 -4.33 -15.01 8.10
C ALA A 257 -3.82 -15.06 9.56
N ASN A 258 -2.56 -15.42 9.76
CA ASN A 258 -1.98 -15.55 11.10
C ASN A 258 -1.65 -14.19 11.72
N TRP A 259 -1.50 -13.13 10.90
CA TRP A 259 -1.16 -11.78 11.36
C TRP A 259 -2.20 -11.23 12.35
N ALA A 260 -3.49 -11.42 12.06
CA ALA A 260 -4.58 -10.83 12.83
C ALA A 260 -4.60 -11.28 14.30
N ARG A 261 -4.15 -12.52 14.58
CA ARG A 261 -4.24 -13.15 15.91
C ARG A 261 -2.93 -13.76 16.42
N GLY A 262 -1.82 -13.47 15.75
CA GLY A 262 -0.49 -13.89 16.16
C GLY A 262 0.35 -12.77 16.75
N HIS A 263 1.64 -13.03 16.95
CA HIS A 263 2.61 -12.13 17.56
C HIS A 263 3.07 -10.98 16.66
N TRP A 264 2.73 -10.99 15.37
CA TRP A 264 3.19 -9.97 14.42
C TRP A 264 2.92 -8.55 14.91
N VAL A 265 3.99 -7.73 14.92
CA VAL A 265 3.93 -6.31 15.27
C VAL A 265 4.07 -5.40 14.05
N THR A 266 4.41 -5.95 12.88
CA THR A 266 4.44 -5.19 11.61
C THR A 266 3.07 -4.60 11.32
N GLY A 267 3.02 -3.28 11.06
CA GLY A 267 1.79 -2.50 10.92
C GLY A 267 1.16 -2.05 12.25
N ARG A 268 1.32 -2.82 13.33
CA ARG A 268 0.81 -2.46 14.68
C ARG A 268 1.76 -1.55 15.45
N ALA A 269 3.07 -1.71 15.24
CA ALA A 269 4.11 -1.00 15.99
C ALA A 269 4.06 0.54 15.86
N THR A 270 3.33 1.07 14.87
CA THR A 270 3.13 2.51 14.67
C THR A 270 1.92 3.06 15.44
N ALA A 271 1.03 2.19 15.91
CA ALA A 271 -0.16 2.60 16.65
C ALA A 271 0.21 3.18 18.03
N GLN A 272 -0.63 4.07 18.54
CA GLN A 272 -0.45 4.73 19.84
C GLN A 272 -1.48 4.23 20.86
N PRO A 273 -1.13 4.10 22.14
CA PRO A 273 -2.11 3.77 23.16
C PRO A 273 -3.05 4.97 23.38
N LEU A 274 -4.34 4.68 23.53
CA LEU A 274 -5.40 5.70 23.63
C LEU A 274 -5.18 6.68 24.79
N ASP A 275 -4.68 6.17 25.93
CA ASP A 275 -4.36 6.96 27.12
C ASP A 275 -3.33 8.08 26.81
N ALA A 276 -2.28 7.78 26.07
CA ALA A 276 -1.25 8.73 25.68
C ALA A 276 -1.79 9.79 24.70
N VAL A 277 -2.63 9.39 23.74
CA VAL A 277 -3.24 10.34 22.78
C VAL A 277 -4.16 11.32 23.51
N ILE A 278 -4.99 10.84 24.43
CA ILE A 278 -5.84 11.71 25.26
C ILE A 278 -5.00 12.65 26.12
N ALA A 279 -3.97 12.13 26.79
CA ALA A 279 -3.08 12.93 27.62
C ALA A 279 -2.36 14.01 26.81
N GLU A 280 -1.91 13.70 25.59
CA GLU A 280 -1.28 14.66 24.69
C GLU A 280 -2.24 15.78 24.29
N ILE A 281 -3.49 15.47 23.93
CA ILE A 281 -4.50 16.48 23.57
C ILE A 281 -4.77 17.40 24.76
N CYS A 282 -4.91 16.85 25.97
CA CYS A 282 -5.07 17.64 27.19
C CYS A 282 -3.87 18.54 27.47
N ALA A 283 -2.66 18.01 27.35
CA ALA A 283 -1.42 18.76 27.56
C ALA A 283 -1.29 19.92 26.56
N ARG A 284 -1.62 19.71 25.28
CA ARG A 284 -1.66 20.77 24.25
C ARG A 284 -2.69 21.84 24.56
N ALA A 285 -3.79 21.50 25.24
CA ALA A 285 -4.80 22.43 25.72
C ALA A 285 -4.41 23.15 27.03
N GLY A 286 -3.25 22.84 27.61
CA GLY A 286 -2.79 23.39 28.89
C GLY A 286 -3.42 22.75 30.13
N LEU A 287 -4.08 21.59 29.99
CA LEU A 287 -4.67 20.84 31.11
C LEU A 287 -3.65 19.83 31.65
N THR A 288 -3.18 20.07 32.87
CA THR A 288 -2.18 19.21 33.55
C THR A 288 -2.74 18.23 34.59
N PRO A 289 -3.82 18.51 35.35
CA PRO A 289 -4.38 17.54 36.29
C PRO A 289 -5.31 16.57 35.55
N VAL A 290 -4.72 15.58 34.87
CA VAL A 290 -5.44 14.59 34.07
C VAL A 290 -5.06 13.16 34.49
N ASP A 291 -6.07 12.31 34.65
CA ASP A 291 -5.90 10.87 34.92
C ASP A 291 -6.47 10.06 33.76
N VAL A 292 -5.60 9.27 33.11
CA VAL A 292 -5.95 8.36 32.00
C VAL A 292 -5.67 6.90 32.35
N SER A 293 -5.44 6.58 33.62
CA SER A 293 -5.03 5.23 34.07
C SER A 293 -6.06 4.13 33.77
N ARG A 294 -7.32 4.50 33.54
CA ARG A 294 -8.44 3.59 33.21
C ARG A 294 -8.93 3.74 31.77
N VAL A 295 -8.08 4.25 30.89
CA VAL A 295 -8.33 4.34 29.44
C VAL A 295 -7.61 3.20 28.73
N TYR A 296 -8.36 2.43 27.94
CA TYR A 296 -7.82 1.29 27.21
C TYR A 296 -8.24 1.38 25.74
N GLY A 297 -7.29 1.14 24.83
CA GLY A 297 -7.55 1.13 23.40
C GLY A 297 -6.33 1.46 22.57
N VAL A 298 -6.47 1.28 21.25
CA VAL A 298 -5.41 1.48 20.26
C VAL A 298 -5.85 2.54 19.25
N VAL A 299 -5.03 3.57 19.08
CA VAL A 299 -5.21 4.59 18.03
C VAL A 299 -4.24 4.26 16.90
N ARG A 300 -4.76 3.66 15.82
CA ARG A 300 -3.96 3.28 14.63
C ARG A 300 -3.63 4.47 13.73
N GLY A 301 -4.52 5.46 13.73
CA GLY A 301 -4.34 6.72 13.03
C GLY A 301 -5.49 7.65 13.35
N MET A 302 -5.18 8.93 13.55
CA MET A 302 -6.16 9.99 13.74
C MET A 302 -5.73 11.19 12.90
N ALA A 303 -6.61 11.68 12.04
CA ALA A 303 -6.33 12.79 11.14
C ALA A 303 -7.37 13.90 11.37
N VAL A 304 -7.00 14.91 12.16
CA VAL A 304 -7.87 16.07 12.43
C VAL A 304 -7.32 17.34 11.78
N PRO A 305 -8.18 18.21 11.23
CA PRO A 305 -7.78 19.53 10.77
C PRO A 305 -7.16 20.36 11.89
N SER A 306 -6.18 21.22 11.56
CA SER A 306 -5.50 22.08 12.55
C SER A 306 -6.42 23.11 13.23
N THR A 307 -7.64 23.29 12.72
CA THR A 307 -8.65 24.22 13.24
C THR A 307 -9.55 23.60 14.31
N ASP A 308 -9.50 22.28 14.51
CA ASP A 308 -10.36 21.62 15.48
C ASP A 308 -9.94 21.92 16.92
N SER A 309 -10.94 22.15 17.79
CA SER A 309 -10.67 22.35 19.22
C SER A 309 -10.22 21.04 19.88
N PRO A 310 -9.37 21.08 20.93
CA PRO A 310 -9.01 19.89 21.70
C PRO A 310 -10.22 19.10 22.20
N ARG A 311 -11.31 19.79 22.56
CA ARG A 311 -12.57 19.15 22.95
C ARG A 311 -13.20 18.33 21.81
N ALA A 312 -13.20 18.84 20.59
CA ALA A 312 -13.73 18.12 19.44
C ALA A 312 -12.90 16.87 19.12
N MET A 313 -11.57 16.98 19.22
CA MET A 313 -10.66 15.84 19.08
C MET A 313 -10.95 14.76 20.13
N LEU A 314 -11.06 15.15 21.41
CA LEU A 314 -11.39 14.24 22.51
C LEU A 314 -12.78 13.61 22.31
N GLN A 315 -13.77 14.38 21.86
CA GLN A 315 -15.12 13.89 21.63
C GLN A 315 -15.14 12.74 20.59
N ALA A 316 -14.35 12.83 19.52
CA ALA A 316 -14.23 11.75 18.55
C ALA A 316 -13.71 10.45 19.20
N LEU A 317 -12.66 10.55 20.03
CA LEU A 317 -12.09 9.42 20.76
C LEU A 317 -13.07 8.86 21.80
N MET A 318 -13.75 9.73 22.54
CA MET A 318 -14.74 9.35 23.55
C MET A 318 -15.93 8.61 22.91
N LEU A 319 -16.40 9.08 21.76
CA LEU A 319 -17.47 8.43 21.00
C LEU A 319 -17.02 7.09 20.43
N ALA A 320 -15.78 6.97 19.93
CA ALA A 320 -15.24 5.74 19.38
C ALA A 320 -15.05 4.66 20.45
N PHE A 321 -14.36 4.98 21.53
CA PHE A 321 -13.92 4.01 22.53
C PHE A 321 -14.85 3.92 23.76
N GLY A 322 -15.92 4.71 23.82
CA GLY A 322 -16.86 4.69 24.95
C GLY A 322 -16.19 5.18 26.23
N ILE A 323 -15.55 6.34 26.17
CA ILE A 323 -14.85 6.95 27.30
C ILE A 323 -15.72 8.06 27.90
N ASP A 324 -15.82 8.08 29.22
CA ASP A 324 -16.37 9.20 29.96
C ASP A 324 -15.25 10.09 30.50
N ALA A 325 -15.46 11.40 30.44
CA ALA A 325 -14.57 12.41 31.01
C ALA A 325 -15.26 13.04 32.22
N VAL A 326 -14.70 12.83 33.40
CA VAL A 326 -15.32 13.16 34.68
C VAL A 326 -14.35 13.99 35.50
N GLU A 327 -14.79 15.16 35.97
CA GLU A 327 -14.03 15.95 36.92
C GLU A 327 -14.30 15.47 38.36
N ARG A 328 -13.21 15.19 39.09
CA ARG A 328 -13.22 14.79 40.50
C ARG A 328 -12.05 15.47 41.22
N ASP A 329 -12.35 16.27 42.23
CA ASP A 329 -11.37 16.90 43.12
C ASP A 329 -10.26 17.69 42.40
N GLY A 330 -10.64 18.42 41.34
CA GLY A 330 -9.74 19.22 40.52
C GLY A 330 -8.99 18.42 39.43
N THR A 331 -9.25 17.12 39.30
CA THR A 331 -8.62 16.24 38.30
C THR A 331 -9.64 15.78 37.28
N LEU A 332 -9.32 15.95 35.99
CA LEU A 332 -10.12 15.40 34.89
C LEU A 332 -9.73 13.94 34.66
N ARG A 333 -10.60 13.02 35.06
CA ARG A 333 -10.41 11.58 34.91
C ARG A 333 -11.11 11.08 33.65
N PHE A 334 -10.38 10.35 32.83
CA PHE A 334 -10.93 9.63 31.69
C PHE A 334 -11.07 8.15 32.06
N VAL A 335 -12.27 7.60 31.88
CA VAL A 335 -12.59 6.23 32.26
C VAL A 335 -13.32 5.51 31.13
N THR A 336 -12.92 4.28 30.85
CA THR A 336 -13.62 3.41 29.91
C THR A 336 -14.93 2.95 30.52
N ARG A 337 -16.04 3.04 29.77
CA ARG A 337 -17.34 2.52 30.22
C ARG A 337 -17.31 1.00 30.31
N ASP A 338 -17.74 0.46 31.44
CA ASP A 338 -17.87 -0.98 31.68
C ASP A 338 -19.26 -1.39 32.19
N GLY A 339 -20.11 -0.41 32.55
CA GLY A 339 -21.42 -0.63 33.14
C GLY A 339 -21.39 -1.27 34.53
N ARG A 340 -20.25 -1.26 35.25
CA ARG A 340 -20.13 -1.89 36.56
C ARG A 340 -20.60 -0.97 37.67
N ALA A 341 -21.59 -1.43 38.44
CA ALA A 341 -22.12 -0.66 39.55
C ALA A 341 -21.11 -0.55 40.71
N VAL A 342 -20.86 0.67 41.18
CA VAL A 342 -20.00 0.96 42.35
C VAL A 342 -20.77 0.94 43.66
N ALA A 343 -22.11 1.04 43.59
CA ALA A 343 -22.99 1.01 44.75
C ALA A 343 -24.36 0.47 44.37
N ARG A 344 -25.04 -0.15 45.35
CA ARG A 344 -26.46 -0.49 45.28
C ARG A 344 -27.26 0.53 46.09
N LEU A 345 -28.28 1.10 45.46
CA LEU A 345 -29.12 2.16 46.03
C LEU A 345 -30.57 1.67 46.09
N GLY A 346 -31.13 1.62 47.30
CA GLY A 346 -32.55 1.43 47.55
C GLY A 346 -33.21 2.70 48.09
N ALA A 347 -34.49 2.59 48.44
CA ALA A 347 -35.27 3.72 48.97
C ALA A 347 -34.60 4.39 50.20
N ASP A 348 -33.99 3.60 51.09
CA ASP A 348 -33.33 4.09 52.31
C ASP A 348 -32.04 4.90 52.03
N ASN A 349 -31.51 4.85 50.80
CA ASN A 349 -30.35 5.63 50.40
C ASN A 349 -30.71 6.99 49.80
N LEU A 350 -31.97 7.20 49.43
CA LEU A 350 -32.44 8.40 48.74
C LEU A 350 -32.93 9.46 49.74
N VAL A 351 -32.78 10.73 49.36
CA VAL A 351 -33.35 11.84 50.13
C VAL A 351 -34.84 11.94 49.84
N ARG A 352 -35.64 12.04 50.92
CA ARG A 352 -37.08 12.20 50.80
C ARG A 352 -37.45 13.54 50.18
N ALA A 353 -38.35 13.53 49.20
CA ALA A 353 -38.88 14.73 48.56
C ALA A 353 -40.42 14.69 48.48
N ASP A 354 -41.07 15.85 48.59
CA ASP A 354 -42.53 15.95 48.57
C ASP A 354 -43.15 15.46 47.24
N GLY A 355 -42.38 15.50 46.15
CA GLY A 355 -42.76 14.99 44.82
C GLY A 355 -42.39 13.53 44.54
N GLY A 356 -41.83 12.82 45.53
CA GLY A 356 -41.32 11.45 45.40
C GLY A 356 -39.78 11.38 45.30
N ASP A 357 -39.22 10.34 45.90
CA ASP A 357 -37.77 10.19 46.13
C ASP A 357 -37.01 9.77 44.84
N LEU A 358 -37.74 9.23 43.86
CA LEU A 358 -37.24 8.80 42.56
C LEU A 358 -38.26 9.13 41.46
N THR A 359 -37.82 9.88 40.46
CA THR A 359 -38.57 10.14 39.22
C THR A 359 -37.96 9.36 38.06
N ARG A 360 -38.78 8.69 37.25
CA ARG A 360 -38.34 7.97 36.04
C ARG A 360 -39.01 8.56 34.82
N ILE A 361 -38.23 8.80 33.77
CA ILE A 361 -38.69 9.40 32.52
C ILE A 361 -38.27 8.46 31.39
N ARG A 362 -39.23 8.06 30.55
CA ARG A 362 -38.97 7.28 29.34
C ARG A 362 -39.22 8.13 28.10
N ALA A 363 -38.23 8.25 27.22
CA ALA A 363 -38.34 9.00 25.98
C ALA A 363 -39.33 8.36 24.98
N PRO A 364 -40.01 9.15 24.12
CA PRO A 364 -40.91 8.65 23.09
C PRO A 364 -40.22 7.70 22.10
N GLN A 365 -40.95 6.71 21.60
CA GLN A 365 -40.41 5.74 20.62
C GLN A 365 -40.10 6.36 19.25
N ALA A 366 -40.71 7.49 18.92
CA ALA A 366 -40.48 8.19 17.65
C ALA A 366 -39.06 8.77 17.52
N ASP A 367 -38.35 8.92 18.65
CA ASP A 367 -36.98 9.44 18.69
C ASP A 367 -35.92 8.31 18.65
N ASP A 368 -36.34 7.04 18.54
CA ASP A 368 -35.43 5.89 18.46
C ASP A 368 -34.65 5.90 17.14
N ALA A 369 -33.32 5.84 17.22
CA ALA A 369 -32.50 5.49 16.08
C ALA A 369 -32.68 3.99 15.77
N GLY A 370 -33.39 3.67 14.69
CA GLY A 370 -33.47 2.28 14.22
C GLY A 370 -32.28 1.89 13.32
N ARG A 371 -31.41 2.85 13.00
CA ARG A 371 -30.24 2.69 12.14
C ARG A 371 -29.15 3.68 12.53
N VAL A 372 -27.91 3.18 12.65
CA VAL A 372 -26.72 3.98 12.92
C VAL A 372 -25.69 3.77 11.82
N ARG A 373 -25.09 4.86 11.32
CA ARG A 373 -24.02 4.86 10.34
C ARG A 373 -22.77 5.52 10.90
N LEU A 374 -21.62 4.92 10.63
CA LEU A 374 -20.33 5.42 11.05
C LEU A 374 -19.40 5.55 9.84
N GLY A 375 -19.03 6.78 9.48
CA GLY A 375 -17.95 7.02 8.53
C GLY A 375 -16.59 6.87 9.22
N TYR A 376 -15.63 6.21 8.57
CA TYR A 376 -14.28 5.98 9.08
C TYR A 376 -13.28 5.81 7.93
N VAL A 377 -11.98 5.87 8.24
CA VAL A 377 -10.91 5.55 7.30
C VAL A 377 -10.54 4.07 7.48
N ALA A 378 -10.56 3.29 6.41
CA ALA A 378 -10.30 1.85 6.48
C ALA A 378 -8.82 1.51 6.73
N GLU A 379 -8.56 0.63 7.69
CA GLU A 379 -7.25 -0.02 7.89
C GLU A 379 -6.90 -0.96 6.71
N GLY A 380 -5.60 -1.11 6.40
CA GLY A 380 -5.10 -2.21 5.58
C GLY A 380 -5.15 -2.02 4.06
N GLY A 381 -5.39 -0.80 3.57
CA GLY A 381 -5.40 -0.47 2.14
C GLY A 381 -4.92 0.96 1.87
N ASP A 382 -5.47 1.62 0.85
CA ASP A 382 -5.10 2.99 0.44
C ASP A 382 -5.79 4.09 1.29
N PHE A 383 -6.17 3.76 2.53
CA PHE A 383 -6.91 4.65 3.46
C PHE A 383 -8.23 5.18 2.88
N ASP A 384 -8.99 4.30 2.23
CA ASP A 384 -10.32 4.65 1.71
C ASP A 384 -11.30 5.05 2.82
N LEU A 385 -12.14 6.05 2.54
CA LEU A 385 -13.28 6.35 3.39
C LEU A 385 -14.36 5.28 3.21
N ARG A 386 -14.80 4.69 4.33
CA ARG A 386 -15.85 3.66 4.36
C ARG A 386 -16.92 4.00 5.38
N THR A 387 -18.05 3.30 5.28
CA THR A 387 -19.17 3.43 6.21
C THR A 387 -19.53 2.07 6.78
N ALA A 388 -19.54 1.95 8.10
CA ALA A 388 -20.13 0.82 8.81
C ALA A 388 -21.57 1.16 9.21
N GLU A 389 -22.46 0.17 9.22
CA GLU A 389 -23.88 0.37 9.51
C GLU A 389 -24.39 -0.72 10.45
N ALA A 390 -25.20 -0.32 11.43
CA ALA A 390 -25.99 -1.21 12.28
C ALA A 390 -27.47 -0.87 12.14
N VAL A 391 -28.31 -1.90 12.00
CA VAL A 391 -29.76 -1.76 11.79
C VAL A 391 -30.51 -2.64 12.79
N PHE A 392 -31.51 -2.08 13.45
CA PHE A 392 -32.37 -2.87 14.32
C PHE A 392 -33.35 -3.71 13.47
N PRO A 393 -33.50 -5.04 13.70
CA PRO A 393 -34.27 -5.93 12.83
C PRO A 393 -35.72 -5.49 12.53
N ASP A 394 -36.41 -4.87 13.48
CA ASP A 394 -37.80 -4.44 13.33
C ASP A 394 -37.98 -3.03 12.73
N ALA A 395 -36.88 -2.36 12.37
CA ALA A 395 -36.90 -0.97 11.93
C ALA A 395 -36.99 -0.83 10.40
N SER A 396 -38.17 -1.04 9.82
CA SER A 396 -38.38 -1.00 8.36
C SER A 396 -38.35 0.41 7.74
N SER A 397 -38.49 1.49 8.53
CA SER A 397 -38.52 2.89 8.06
C SER A 397 -37.81 3.90 8.97
N ALA A 398 -36.93 3.46 9.86
CA ALA A 398 -36.36 4.33 10.88
C ALA A 398 -35.29 5.30 10.34
N ARG A 399 -35.25 6.49 10.95
CA ARG A 399 -34.27 7.55 10.70
C ARG A 399 -32.84 7.02 10.94
N ALA A 400 -31.95 7.25 9.98
CA ALA A 400 -30.53 6.98 10.16
C ALA A 400 -29.92 8.11 11.00
N ALA A 401 -29.27 7.76 12.12
CA ALA A 401 -28.32 8.64 12.79
C ALA A 401 -26.91 8.33 12.27
N GLY A 402 -26.11 9.36 12.00
CA GLY A 402 -24.78 9.19 11.41
C GLY A 402 -23.75 10.10 12.06
N SER A 403 -22.51 9.62 12.17
CA SER A 403 -21.35 10.45 12.50
C SER A 403 -20.12 9.94 11.78
N ASP A 404 -19.24 10.84 11.37
CA ASP A 404 -17.95 10.52 10.77
C ASP A 404 -16.87 10.66 11.84
N LEU A 405 -16.03 9.65 12.00
CA LEU A 405 -14.88 9.68 12.90
C LEU A 405 -13.59 9.87 12.10
N PRO A 406 -12.72 10.81 12.50
CA PRO A 406 -11.41 11.04 11.88
C PRO A 406 -10.38 9.97 12.29
N LEU A 407 -10.78 8.70 12.32
CA LEU A 407 -10.00 7.58 12.84
C LEU A 407 -9.80 6.49 11.77
N VAL A 408 -8.62 5.89 11.79
CA VAL A 408 -8.31 4.68 11.03
C VAL A 408 -8.75 3.47 11.85
N LEU A 409 -9.73 2.72 11.33
CA LEU A 409 -10.33 1.58 12.02
C LEU A 409 -10.36 0.33 11.13
N PRO A 410 -10.18 -0.87 11.72
CA PRO A 410 -10.60 -2.11 11.09
C PRO A 410 -12.14 -2.12 10.90
N GLU A 411 -12.61 -2.80 9.86
CA GLU A 411 -14.04 -2.88 9.54
C GLU A 411 -14.87 -3.47 10.70
N GLY A 412 -14.37 -4.53 11.34
CA GLY A 412 -15.05 -5.14 12.48
C GLY A 412 -15.16 -4.20 13.69
N GLU A 413 -14.11 -3.39 13.96
CA GLU A 413 -14.15 -2.41 15.04
C GLU A 413 -15.16 -1.28 14.75
N ALA A 414 -15.19 -0.77 13.52
CA ALA A 414 -16.17 0.23 13.10
C ALA A 414 -17.61 -0.31 13.20
N ARG A 415 -17.84 -1.58 12.86
CA ARG A 415 -19.13 -2.25 13.01
C ARG A 415 -19.53 -2.39 14.48
N LEU A 416 -18.64 -2.85 15.36
CA LEU A 416 -18.92 -2.96 16.79
C LEU A 416 -19.25 -1.60 17.41
N ILE A 417 -18.58 -0.51 16.98
CA ILE A 417 -18.92 0.86 17.42
C ILE A 417 -20.34 1.23 16.99
N ALA A 418 -20.73 0.96 15.74
CA ALA A 418 -22.07 1.26 15.25
C ALA A 418 -23.15 0.43 15.98
N GLU A 419 -22.89 -0.85 16.25
CA GLU A 419 -23.77 -1.74 17.03
C GLU A 419 -23.91 -1.26 18.48
N ARG A 420 -22.80 -0.83 19.10
CA ARG A 420 -22.79 -0.22 20.44
C ARG A 420 -23.64 1.04 20.47
N TRP A 421 -23.43 1.99 19.55
CA TRP A 421 -24.20 3.23 19.47
C TRP A 421 -25.69 2.99 19.24
N LEU A 422 -26.05 2.03 18.38
CA LEU A 422 -27.45 1.64 18.15
C LEU A 422 -28.08 1.12 19.44
N THR A 423 -27.36 0.30 20.20
CA THR A 423 -27.84 -0.26 21.46
C THR A 423 -27.93 0.81 22.55
N GLU A 424 -26.89 1.63 22.73
CA GLU A 424 -26.87 2.76 23.68
C GLU A 424 -28.03 3.72 23.41
N ALA A 425 -28.27 4.13 22.15
CA ALA A 425 -29.35 5.06 21.80
C ALA A 425 -30.74 4.55 22.20
N ARG A 426 -30.92 3.22 22.31
CA ARG A 426 -32.19 2.61 22.74
C ARG A 426 -32.25 2.37 24.24
N VAL A 427 -31.13 2.06 24.89
CA VAL A 427 -31.06 1.87 26.35
C VAL A 427 -31.20 3.23 27.07
N VAL A 428 -30.60 4.29 26.53
CA VAL A 428 -30.59 5.66 27.07
C VAL A 428 -31.98 6.32 27.12
N ARG A 429 -33.01 5.69 26.55
CA ARG A 429 -34.40 6.17 26.61
C ARG A 429 -34.93 6.31 28.03
N ASP A 430 -34.43 5.48 28.95
CA ASP A 430 -34.82 5.51 30.35
C ASP A 430 -33.84 6.42 31.13
N SER A 431 -34.37 7.50 31.70
CA SER A 431 -33.63 8.37 32.63
C SER A 431 -34.30 8.39 34.01
N ALA A 432 -33.49 8.63 35.04
CA ALA A 432 -33.88 8.68 36.43
C ALA A 432 -33.39 9.99 37.06
N ARG A 433 -34.20 10.56 37.93
CA ARG A 433 -33.84 11.71 38.78
C ARG A 433 -34.10 11.36 40.22
N PHE A 434 -33.11 11.53 41.07
CA PHE A 434 -33.18 11.26 42.50
C PHE A 434 -32.18 12.12 43.24
N ALA A 435 -32.24 12.17 44.56
CA ALA A 435 -31.31 12.93 45.37
C ALA A 435 -30.61 12.00 46.39
N LEU A 436 -29.30 12.20 46.56
CA LEU A 436 -28.49 11.50 47.56
C LEU A 436 -28.07 12.45 48.70
N PRO A 437 -27.87 11.93 49.92
CA PRO A 437 -27.38 12.75 51.03
C PRO A 437 -25.94 13.24 50.75
N PRO A 438 -25.52 14.36 51.36
CA PRO A 438 -24.14 14.87 51.22
C PRO A 438 -23.04 13.88 51.60
N SER A 439 -23.36 12.90 52.46
CA SER A 439 -22.47 11.82 52.89
C SER A 439 -22.20 10.76 51.83
N SER A 440 -22.95 10.72 50.73
CA SER A 440 -22.71 9.79 49.62
C SER A 440 -21.44 10.16 48.87
N GLY A 441 -20.59 9.16 48.61
CA GLY A 441 -19.39 9.30 47.77
C GLY A 441 -19.67 9.23 46.27
N VAL A 442 -20.90 8.90 45.87
CA VAL A 442 -21.33 8.74 44.48
C VAL A 442 -21.50 10.11 43.78
N GLY A 443 -21.11 10.21 42.51
CA GLY A 443 -21.37 11.39 41.67
C GLY A 443 -21.37 11.09 40.17
N ALA A 444 -21.30 12.14 39.35
CA ALA A 444 -21.29 12.04 37.88
C ALA A 444 -20.20 11.07 37.35
N GLY A 445 -20.53 10.25 36.37
CA GLY A 445 -19.67 9.19 35.83
C GLY A 445 -19.78 7.84 36.56
N ASP A 446 -20.24 7.83 37.82
CA ASP A 446 -20.42 6.58 38.55
C ASP A 446 -21.65 5.83 38.05
N VAL A 447 -21.58 4.51 38.09
CA VAL A 447 -22.66 3.62 37.76
C VAL A 447 -23.21 3.00 39.03
N VAL A 448 -24.53 2.96 39.20
CA VAL A 448 -25.19 2.44 40.40
C VAL A 448 -26.26 1.43 40.03
N GLU A 449 -26.42 0.41 40.88
CA GLU A 449 -27.57 -0.48 40.83
C GLU A 449 -28.70 0.17 41.63
N LEU A 450 -29.69 0.73 40.95
CA LEU A 450 -30.81 1.44 41.58
C LEU A 450 -32.04 0.52 41.63
N ASP A 451 -32.54 0.26 42.83
CA ASP A 451 -33.84 -0.38 43.03
C ASP A 451 -34.95 0.64 42.78
N THR A 452 -35.73 0.38 41.73
CA THR A 452 -36.81 1.26 41.29
C THR A 452 -38.18 0.82 41.81
N GLY A 453 -38.23 -0.20 42.68
CA GLY A 453 -39.46 -0.84 43.14
C GLY A 453 -40.08 -1.83 42.13
N ALA A 454 -39.76 -1.68 40.84
CA ALA A 454 -40.08 -2.65 39.79
C ALA A 454 -38.95 -3.68 39.54
N GLY A 455 -37.87 -3.60 40.33
CA GLY A 455 -36.62 -4.33 40.15
C GLY A 455 -35.41 -3.42 40.17
N ALA A 456 -34.25 -4.03 40.39
CA ALA A 456 -32.95 -3.37 40.34
C ALA A 456 -32.46 -3.31 38.89
N SER A 457 -31.86 -2.18 38.51
CA SER A 457 -31.25 -2.00 37.19
C SER A 457 -30.05 -1.06 37.32
N VAL A 458 -29.20 -1.06 36.30
CA VAL A 458 -27.95 -0.30 36.31
C VAL A 458 -28.13 1.07 35.65
N TRP A 459 -27.66 2.12 36.32
CA TRP A 459 -27.81 3.51 35.89
C TRP A 459 -26.48 4.24 36.01
N ARG A 460 -26.04 4.92 34.95
CA ARG A 460 -24.90 5.84 35.00
C ARG A 460 -25.40 7.23 35.36
N ILE A 461 -24.75 7.89 36.31
CA ILE A 461 -25.06 9.27 36.67
C ILE A 461 -24.39 10.21 35.66
N ASP A 462 -25.16 10.99 34.92
CA ASP A 462 -24.64 11.92 33.91
C ASP A 462 -24.40 13.32 34.49
N ARG A 463 -25.26 13.73 35.42
CA ARG A 463 -25.19 15.06 36.03
C ARG A 463 -25.41 14.98 37.54
N THR A 464 -24.59 15.73 38.27
CA THR A 464 -24.74 15.94 39.71
C THR A 464 -24.83 17.44 39.99
N THR A 465 -25.89 17.87 40.66
CA THR A 465 -26.03 19.25 41.16
C THR A 465 -25.87 19.26 42.68
N LEU A 466 -24.98 20.12 43.17
CA LEU A 466 -24.69 20.25 44.60
C LEU A 466 -25.48 21.44 45.18
N SER A 467 -26.70 21.20 45.68
CA SER A 467 -27.63 22.23 46.16
C SER A 467 -28.19 21.92 47.56
N GLY A 468 -27.36 21.35 48.45
CA GLY A 468 -27.79 20.78 49.73
C GLY A 468 -27.81 19.26 49.62
N PRO A 469 -28.97 18.61 49.40
CA PRO A 469 -28.96 17.25 48.84
C PRO A 469 -28.28 17.23 47.47
N ARG A 470 -27.63 16.12 47.12
CA ARG A 470 -26.94 15.96 45.83
C ARG A 470 -27.94 15.43 44.82
N GLU A 471 -28.43 16.30 43.94
CA GLU A 471 -29.37 15.91 42.88
C GLU A 471 -28.63 15.15 41.79
N MET A 472 -29.12 13.98 41.44
CA MET A 472 -28.56 13.09 40.44
C MET A 472 -29.52 12.97 39.26
N GLU A 473 -28.99 13.15 38.06
CA GLU A 473 -29.64 12.73 36.82
C GLU A 473 -28.85 11.58 36.24
N ALA A 474 -29.52 10.46 36.05
CA ALA A 474 -28.91 9.22 35.62
C ALA A 474 -29.64 8.65 34.42
N THR A 475 -28.90 7.92 33.60
CA THR A 475 -29.40 7.24 32.42
C THR A 475 -29.16 5.74 32.58
N ARG A 476 -30.13 4.94 32.16
CA ARG A 476 -30.00 3.49 32.20
C ARG A 476 -28.84 3.05 31.30
N VAL A 477 -28.07 2.08 31.76
CA VAL A 477 -27.00 1.44 30.99
C VAL A 477 -27.09 -0.07 31.12
N GLU A 478 -26.49 -0.80 30.18
CA GLU A 478 -26.41 -2.25 30.22
C GLU A 478 -24.96 -2.71 30.07
N PRO A 479 -24.40 -3.50 31.02
CA PRO A 479 -22.99 -3.91 30.98
C PRO A 479 -22.60 -4.66 29.72
N GLY A 480 -23.51 -5.46 29.16
CA GLY A 480 -23.26 -6.27 27.96
C GLY A 480 -22.96 -5.45 26.69
N VAL A 481 -23.27 -4.15 26.70
CA VAL A 481 -23.03 -3.22 25.57
C VAL A 481 -21.54 -2.88 25.43
N TYR A 482 -20.78 -2.97 26.51
CA TYR A 482 -19.36 -2.58 26.56
C TYR A 482 -18.40 -3.77 26.42
N GLY A 483 -18.91 -4.95 26.07
CA GLY A 483 -18.08 -6.13 25.84
C GLY A 483 -17.18 -5.99 24.61
N HIS A 484 -15.97 -6.55 24.70
CA HIS A 484 -15.13 -6.78 23.51
C HIS A 484 -15.82 -7.76 22.56
N GLY A 485 -15.55 -7.67 21.26
CA GLY A 485 -16.13 -8.54 20.22
C GLY A 485 -15.11 -8.92 19.15
N GLU A 486 -15.47 -9.87 18.27
CA GLU A 486 -14.61 -10.22 17.14
C GLU A 486 -14.54 -9.05 16.13
N THR A 487 -13.31 -8.67 15.77
CA THR A 487 -13.02 -7.54 14.88
C THR A 487 -12.39 -7.96 13.55
N ASP A 488 -11.87 -9.20 13.46
CA ASP A 488 -11.34 -9.76 12.23
C ASP A 488 -12.47 -10.30 11.34
N LEU A 489 -13.00 -9.42 10.48
CA LEU A 489 -14.03 -9.76 9.49
C LEU A 489 -13.45 -10.01 8.09
N GLY A 490 -12.13 -10.15 7.96
CA GLY A 490 -11.42 -10.19 6.67
C GLY A 490 -11.07 -8.79 6.17
N GLY A 491 -9.78 -8.51 6.03
CA GLY A 491 -9.29 -7.21 5.58
C GLY A 491 -9.50 -6.96 4.08
N SER A 492 -9.39 -5.70 3.67
CA SER A 492 -9.33 -5.34 2.25
C SER A 492 -8.09 -5.95 1.61
N GLN A 493 -8.24 -6.56 0.43
CA GLN A 493 -7.08 -7.03 -0.32
C GLN A 493 -6.27 -5.82 -0.78
N ALA A 494 -5.02 -5.73 -0.30
CA ALA A 494 -4.09 -4.71 -0.78
C ALA A 494 -3.83 -4.95 -2.27
N ALA A 495 -4.00 -3.92 -3.10
CA ALA A 495 -3.69 -4.02 -4.52
C ALA A 495 -2.20 -4.36 -4.71
N GLY A 496 -1.91 -5.25 -5.65
CA GLY A 496 -0.52 -5.61 -5.96
C GLY A 496 0.29 -4.40 -6.38
N TYR A 497 1.42 -4.12 -5.71
CA TYR A 497 2.36 -3.09 -6.15
C TYR A 497 3.12 -3.59 -7.38
N THR A 498 3.07 -2.83 -8.47
CA THR A 498 3.95 -3.05 -9.64
C THR A 498 4.98 -1.93 -9.68
N ALA A 499 6.24 -2.26 -9.41
CA ALA A 499 7.32 -1.28 -9.48
C ALA A 499 7.36 -0.64 -10.88
N PRO A 500 7.34 0.70 -10.99
CA PRO A 500 7.43 1.35 -12.28
C PRO A 500 8.82 1.08 -12.88
N GLY A 501 8.86 0.35 -13.99
CA GLY A 501 10.07 0.10 -14.76
C GLY A 501 10.30 1.15 -15.85
N PRO A 502 11.48 1.16 -16.49
CA PRO A 502 11.76 2.05 -17.60
C PRO A 502 10.74 1.86 -18.74
N VAL A 503 10.39 2.97 -19.38
CA VAL A 503 9.55 2.98 -20.58
C VAL A 503 10.40 2.86 -21.85
N GLN A 504 9.77 2.46 -22.95
CA GLN A 504 10.38 2.39 -24.28
C GLN A 504 9.71 3.42 -25.20
N PRO A 505 10.38 4.56 -25.49
CA PRO A 505 9.93 5.50 -26.49
C PRO A 505 10.25 5.00 -27.91
N VAL A 506 9.40 5.33 -28.86
CA VAL A 506 9.62 5.25 -30.30
C VAL A 506 9.25 6.59 -30.90
N PHE A 507 10.26 7.30 -31.41
CA PHE A 507 10.13 8.57 -32.09
C PHE A 507 9.72 8.34 -33.54
N LEU A 508 8.72 9.08 -34.01
CA LEU A 508 8.05 8.85 -35.29
C LEU A 508 7.91 10.17 -36.05
N ASP A 509 8.84 10.47 -36.96
CA ASP A 509 8.70 11.56 -37.92
C ASP A 509 7.89 11.07 -39.13
N LEU A 510 6.57 11.29 -39.08
CA LEU A 510 5.60 10.70 -40.00
C LEU A 510 5.16 11.71 -41.06
N PRO A 511 4.67 11.22 -42.22
CA PRO A 511 3.95 12.08 -43.16
C PRO A 511 2.71 12.70 -42.51
N LEU A 512 2.12 13.70 -43.17
CA LEU A 512 0.89 14.32 -42.71
C LEU A 512 -0.25 13.29 -42.68
N ILE A 513 -0.67 12.92 -41.47
CA ILE A 513 -1.79 12.03 -41.22
C ILE A 513 -3.08 12.88 -41.35
N PRO A 514 -4.07 12.47 -42.17
CA PRO A 514 -5.36 13.16 -42.25
C PRO A 514 -5.98 13.43 -40.87
N GLY A 515 -6.48 14.65 -40.67
CA GLY A 515 -7.05 15.10 -39.39
C GLY A 515 -6.02 15.64 -38.37
N THR A 516 -4.77 15.89 -38.79
CA THR A 516 -3.72 16.44 -37.92
C THR A 516 -3.26 17.80 -38.45
N GLU A 517 -3.21 18.81 -37.58
CA GLU A 517 -3.03 20.22 -37.99
C GLU A 517 -1.56 20.70 -37.95
N VAL A 518 -0.65 19.94 -37.34
CA VAL A 518 0.76 20.35 -37.13
C VAL A 518 1.70 19.40 -37.87
N ALA A 519 1.90 19.64 -39.16
CA ALA A 519 2.58 18.73 -40.09
C ALA A 519 4.07 18.45 -39.80
N HIS A 520 4.76 19.32 -39.08
CA HIS A 520 6.20 19.20 -38.80
C HIS A 520 6.51 18.53 -37.46
N ALA A 521 5.51 18.40 -36.59
CA ALA A 521 5.71 17.91 -35.24
C ALA A 521 5.74 16.38 -35.24
N PRO A 522 6.80 15.75 -34.70
CA PRO A 522 6.92 14.31 -34.67
C PRO A 522 5.97 13.69 -33.62
N TRP A 523 5.65 12.43 -33.82
CA TRP A 523 4.86 11.63 -32.90
C TRP A 523 5.77 10.83 -31.96
N LEU A 524 5.25 10.54 -30.78
CA LEU A 524 5.88 9.70 -29.77
C LEU A 524 4.94 8.56 -29.41
N ALA A 525 5.37 7.34 -29.71
CA ALA A 525 4.77 6.14 -29.17
C ALA A 525 5.57 5.69 -27.94
N VAL A 526 4.88 5.39 -26.84
CA VAL A 526 5.53 4.90 -25.61
C VAL A 526 4.89 3.61 -25.18
N SER A 527 5.70 2.60 -24.87
CA SER A 527 5.22 1.34 -24.29
C SER A 527 6.08 0.91 -23.12
N ALA A 528 5.55 0.01 -22.29
CA ALA A 528 6.27 -0.56 -21.15
C ALA A 528 5.71 -1.95 -20.81
N ARG A 529 6.55 -2.81 -20.22
CA ARG A 529 6.12 -4.14 -19.78
C ARG A 529 5.06 -4.05 -18.68
N ALA A 530 5.27 -3.12 -17.75
CA ALA A 530 4.34 -2.66 -16.73
C ALA A 530 4.10 -1.17 -16.94
N TRP A 531 2.85 -0.75 -17.17
CA TRP A 531 2.53 0.64 -17.44
C TRP A 531 2.54 1.44 -16.13
N PRO A 532 3.37 2.49 -15.99
CA PRO A 532 3.55 3.19 -14.72
C PRO A 532 2.51 4.29 -14.45
N GLY A 533 1.44 4.36 -15.26
CA GLY A 533 0.53 5.51 -15.31
C GLY A 533 1.00 6.54 -16.33
N ALA A 534 0.76 7.82 -16.07
CA ALA A 534 1.20 8.89 -16.97
C ALA A 534 2.73 8.91 -17.09
N VAL A 535 3.24 9.11 -18.30
CA VAL A 535 4.67 9.21 -18.62
C VAL A 535 4.98 10.64 -19.05
N ALA A 536 6.04 11.22 -18.51
CA ALA A 536 6.47 12.57 -18.86
C ALA A 536 7.69 12.53 -19.79
N LEU A 537 7.60 13.24 -20.92
CA LEU A 537 8.74 13.56 -21.78
C LEU A 537 9.24 14.96 -21.42
N HIS A 538 10.50 15.05 -21.03
CA HIS A 538 11.20 16.31 -20.82
C HIS A 538 12.20 16.54 -21.95
N ARG A 539 12.33 17.79 -22.38
CA ARG A 539 13.35 18.26 -23.33
C ARG A 539 14.51 18.87 -22.56
N ARG A 540 15.74 18.60 -22.98
CA ARG A 540 16.93 19.23 -22.42
C ARG A 540 17.12 20.65 -22.98
N GLU A 541 17.35 21.64 -22.11
CA GLU A 541 17.62 23.05 -22.47
C GLU A 541 19.01 23.56 -22.06
N GLY A 542 19.79 22.75 -21.32
CA GLY A 542 21.15 23.07 -20.90
C GLY A 542 21.99 21.80 -20.69
N SER A 543 23.06 21.86 -19.89
CA SER A 543 23.83 20.64 -19.55
C SER A 543 22.98 19.66 -18.74
N ASP A 544 22.25 20.16 -17.74
CA ASP A 544 21.44 19.36 -16.80
C ASP A 544 20.03 19.92 -16.55
N GLN A 545 19.57 20.86 -17.39
CA GLN A 545 18.24 21.46 -17.27
C GLN A 545 17.25 20.77 -18.21
N PHE A 546 16.11 20.36 -17.64
CA PHE A 546 15.04 19.67 -18.34
C PHE A 546 13.71 20.38 -18.12
N VAL A 547 12.95 20.57 -19.19
CA VAL A 547 11.62 21.19 -19.16
C VAL A 547 10.60 20.19 -19.68
N LEU A 548 9.44 20.08 -19.04
CA LEU A 548 8.35 19.23 -19.48
C LEU A 548 7.91 19.63 -20.90
N ASN A 549 7.92 18.67 -21.82
CA ASN A 549 7.49 18.88 -23.21
C ASN A 549 6.09 18.29 -23.45
N THR A 550 5.87 17.03 -23.07
CA THR A 550 4.57 16.37 -23.29
C THR A 550 4.31 15.27 -22.27
N LEU A 551 3.03 14.96 -22.05
CA LEU A 551 2.56 13.88 -21.18
C LEU A 551 1.88 12.80 -22.03
N VAL A 552 2.30 11.56 -21.82
CA VAL A 552 1.74 10.38 -22.48
C VAL A 552 0.89 9.61 -21.46
N ALA A 553 -0.43 9.74 -21.59
CA ALA A 553 -1.37 9.12 -20.65
C ALA A 553 -1.63 7.63 -20.95
N GLN A 554 -1.53 7.24 -22.22
CA GLN A 554 -1.86 5.89 -22.68
C GLN A 554 -0.66 5.21 -23.32
N ARG A 555 -0.56 3.90 -23.10
CA ARG A 555 0.44 3.06 -23.76
C ARG A 555 0.11 2.90 -25.24
N ALA A 556 1.10 3.06 -26.12
CA ALA A 556 1.00 2.76 -27.54
C ALA A 556 1.10 1.25 -27.80
N PHE A 557 0.52 0.80 -28.91
CA PHE A 557 0.64 -0.57 -29.39
C PHE A 557 1.83 -0.68 -30.36
N ILE A 558 2.85 -1.39 -29.92
CA ILE A 558 4.13 -1.55 -30.62
C ILE A 558 4.41 -3.04 -30.77
N GLY A 559 4.91 -3.42 -31.94
CA GLY A 559 5.33 -4.77 -32.27
C GLY A 559 6.57 -4.80 -33.15
N VAL A 560 6.99 -6.00 -33.50
CA VAL A 560 8.08 -6.26 -34.44
C VAL A 560 7.65 -7.26 -35.49
N THR A 561 8.10 -7.09 -36.72
CA THR A 561 7.85 -8.06 -37.80
C THR A 561 8.59 -9.37 -37.50
N ALA A 562 7.93 -10.50 -37.73
CA ALA A 562 8.53 -11.84 -37.66
C ALA A 562 8.85 -12.41 -39.05
N THR A 563 8.31 -11.79 -40.11
CA THR A 563 8.56 -12.13 -41.51
C THR A 563 8.82 -10.84 -42.29
N PRO A 564 9.56 -10.89 -43.42
CA PRO A 564 9.75 -9.72 -44.24
C PRO A 564 8.44 -9.23 -44.88
N LEU A 565 8.34 -7.93 -45.13
CA LEU A 565 7.28 -7.28 -45.90
C LEU A 565 7.85 -6.72 -47.20
N VAL A 566 7.71 -7.47 -48.30
CA VAL A 566 8.17 -7.05 -49.63
C VAL A 566 7.36 -5.86 -50.13
N ALA A 567 8.00 -4.96 -50.88
CA ALA A 567 7.33 -3.83 -51.54
C ALA A 567 6.12 -4.27 -52.38
N ALA A 568 5.08 -3.44 -52.39
CA ALA A 568 3.92 -3.65 -53.25
C ALA A 568 3.44 -2.32 -53.86
N PRO A 569 2.76 -2.35 -55.02
CA PRO A 569 2.23 -1.13 -55.63
C PRO A 569 1.26 -0.38 -54.72
N ALA A 570 1.46 0.94 -54.60
CA ALA A 570 0.53 1.81 -53.90
C ALA A 570 -0.82 1.92 -54.65
N GLY A 571 -1.89 2.21 -53.91
CA GLY A 571 -3.25 2.36 -54.47
C GLY A 571 -3.92 1.04 -54.87
N ARG A 572 -3.33 -0.12 -54.53
CA ARG A 572 -3.92 -1.45 -54.75
C ARG A 572 -3.86 -2.27 -53.46
N TRP A 573 -4.78 -3.22 -53.33
CA TRP A 573 -4.71 -4.23 -52.28
C TRP A 573 -3.53 -5.16 -52.52
N ASP A 574 -2.60 -5.16 -51.58
CA ASP A 574 -1.52 -6.13 -51.48
C ASP A 574 -2.06 -7.44 -50.87
N ASN A 575 -2.19 -8.45 -51.75
CA ASN A 575 -2.60 -9.81 -51.42
C ASN A 575 -1.40 -10.78 -51.35
N GLY A 576 -0.17 -10.27 -51.23
CA GLY A 576 1.02 -11.08 -51.03
C GLY A 576 1.01 -11.84 -49.69
N PRO A 577 2.08 -12.60 -49.38
CA PRO A 577 2.20 -13.37 -48.14
C PRO A 577 1.81 -12.57 -46.89
N ALA A 578 1.23 -13.25 -45.90
CA ALA A 578 0.81 -12.58 -44.67
C ALA A 578 2.04 -12.04 -43.90
N LEU A 579 1.98 -10.77 -43.51
CA LEU A 579 2.99 -10.19 -42.63
C LEU A 579 2.73 -10.68 -41.21
N ARG A 580 3.66 -11.46 -40.65
CA ARG A 580 3.59 -11.85 -39.25
C ARG A 580 4.18 -10.74 -38.40
N VAL A 581 3.42 -10.24 -37.43
CA VAL A 581 3.85 -9.22 -36.47
C VAL A 581 3.66 -9.77 -35.07
N ARG A 582 4.69 -9.70 -34.23
CA ARG A 582 4.61 -10.01 -32.81
C ARG A 582 4.47 -8.71 -32.04
N MET A 583 3.32 -8.52 -31.42
CA MET A 583 3.02 -7.36 -30.58
C MET A 583 3.70 -7.51 -29.22
N MET A 584 4.25 -6.43 -28.68
CA MET A 584 4.74 -6.41 -27.30
C MET A 584 3.58 -6.34 -26.30
N ARG A 585 2.54 -5.56 -26.67
CA ARG A 585 1.26 -5.38 -25.99
C ARG A 585 0.23 -4.91 -27.02
N GLY A 586 -1.05 -5.16 -26.73
CA GLY A 586 -2.17 -4.69 -27.55
C GLY A 586 -2.70 -5.77 -28.49
N VAL A 587 -3.89 -5.54 -29.03
CA VAL A 587 -4.56 -6.46 -29.95
C VAL A 587 -4.77 -5.78 -31.30
N LEU A 588 -4.55 -6.52 -32.38
CA LEU A 588 -4.87 -6.08 -33.73
C LEU A 588 -6.21 -6.71 -34.15
N GLN A 589 -7.06 -5.93 -34.80
CA GLN A 589 -8.41 -6.36 -35.20
C GLN A 589 -8.61 -6.16 -36.70
N SER A 590 -9.31 -7.09 -37.33
CA SER A 590 -9.77 -6.93 -38.71
C SER A 590 -10.77 -5.78 -38.82
N ALA A 591 -10.78 -5.12 -39.98
CA ALA A 591 -11.75 -4.09 -40.32
C ALA A 591 -12.30 -4.36 -41.72
N SER A 592 -13.50 -3.88 -42.02
CA SER A 592 -14.05 -4.06 -43.37
C SER A 592 -13.16 -3.33 -44.39
N PRO A 593 -13.04 -3.80 -45.65
CA PRO A 593 -12.28 -3.10 -46.67
C PRO A 593 -12.71 -1.64 -46.85
N GLN A 594 -13.98 -1.32 -46.62
CA GLN A 594 -14.50 0.05 -46.68
C GLN A 594 -13.98 0.91 -45.53
N ASP A 595 -13.97 0.39 -44.30
CA ASP A 595 -13.44 1.13 -43.14
C ASP A 595 -11.93 1.38 -43.28
N VAL A 596 -11.20 0.41 -43.83
CA VAL A 596 -9.77 0.57 -44.13
C VAL A 596 -9.56 1.67 -45.16
N LEU A 597 -10.36 1.73 -46.23
CA LEU A 597 -10.30 2.85 -47.18
C LEU A 597 -10.68 4.19 -46.51
N GLY A 598 -11.51 4.16 -45.46
CA GLY A 598 -11.81 5.31 -44.59
C GLY A 598 -10.72 5.66 -43.57
N GLY A 599 -9.61 4.93 -43.52
CA GLY A 599 -8.45 5.22 -42.65
C GLY A 599 -8.25 4.26 -41.47
N ALA A 600 -9.08 3.23 -41.30
CA ALA A 600 -8.91 2.24 -40.24
C ALA A 600 -7.62 1.42 -40.37
N ASN A 601 -7.18 0.81 -39.27
CA ASN A 601 -6.05 -0.13 -39.20
C ASN A 601 -4.73 0.42 -39.78
N ARG A 602 -4.40 1.67 -39.47
CA ARG A 602 -3.16 2.32 -39.93
C ARG A 602 -1.99 2.03 -39.01
N LEU A 603 -0.90 1.55 -39.60
CA LEU A 603 0.36 1.21 -38.95
C LEU A 603 1.51 1.98 -39.60
N ALA A 604 2.50 2.37 -38.81
CA ALA A 604 3.83 2.72 -39.28
C ALA A 604 4.76 1.51 -39.17
N ILE A 605 5.56 1.25 -40.20
CA ILE A 605 6.62 0.25 -40.21
C ILE A 605 7.96 0.90 -40.56
N GLY A 606 9.02 0.58 -39.82
CA GLY A 606 10.32 1.20 -40.02
C GLY A 606 11.44 0.58 -39.20
N LEU A 607 12.66 1.03 -39.46
CA LEU A 607 13.87 0.66 -38.71
C LEU A 607 14.31 1.74 -37.69
N GLY A 608 13.50 2.80 -37.52
CA GLY A 608 13.73 3.87 -36.55
C GLY A 608 14.03 5.24 -37.17
N GLU A 609 14.35 5.30 -38.45
CA GLU A 609 14.63 6.55 -39.18
C GLU A 609 13.49 6.87 -40.16
N ASP A 610 13.35 6.06 -41.20
CA ASP A 610 12.26 6.14 -42.17
C ASP A 610 11.07 5.25 -41.77
N TRP A 611 9.87 5.76 -42.06
CA TRP A 611 8.60 5.12 -41.72
C TRP A 611 7.71 5.01 -42.96
N GLU A 612 7.38 3.78 -43.36
CA GLU A 612 6.26 3.55 -44.27
C GLU A 612 4.95 3.51 -43.47
N VAL A 613 3.93 4.19 -43.98
CA VAL A 613 2.56 4.07 -43.46
C VAL A 613 1.81 3.06 -44.32
N PHE A 614 1.24 2.05 -43.70
CA PHE A 614 0.43 1.04 -44.36
C PHE A 614 -0.83 0.71 -43.56
N GLN A 615 -1.80 0.06 -44.20
CA GLN A 615 -3.03 -0.40 -43.56
C GLN A 615 -3.28 -1.88 -43.85
N PHE A 616 -4.16 -2.53 -43.09
CA PHE A 616 -4.58 -3.92 -43.32
C PHE A 616 -6.07 -4.13 -43.04
N ALA A 617 -6.70 -5.05 -43.78
CA ALA A 617 -8.09 -5.43 -43.53
C ALA A 617 -8.23 -6.66 -42.62
N GLU A 618 -7.29 -7.59 -42.69
CA GLU A 618 -7.38 -8.87 -41.98
C GLU A 618 -6.24 -9.03 -40.96
N ALA A 619 -6.60 -9.29 -39.71
CA ALA A 619 -5.68 -9.68 -38.64
C ALA A 619 -6.13 -11.02 -38.00
N GLU A 620 -5.29 -12.04 -38.15
CA GLU A 620 -5.51 -13.37 -37.59
C GLU A 620 -4.45 -13.64 -36.51
N MET A 621 -4.85 -13.95 -35.27
CA MET A 621 -3.88 -14.33 -34.22
C MET A 621 -3.42 -15.78 -34.46
N VAL A 622 -2.15 -15.96 -34.81
CA VAL A 622 -1.56 -17.26 -35.18
C VAL A 622 -0.71 -17.89 -34.08
N ALA A 623 -0.34 -17.12 -33.06
CA ALA A 623 0.31 -17.55 -31.83
C ALA A 623 0.10 -16.46 -30.75
N PRO A 624 0.42 -16.72 -29.46
CA PRO A 624 0.35 -15.68 -28.42
C PRO A 624 1.05 -14.38 -28.86
N ASP A 625 0.31 -13.27 -28.77
CA ASP A 625 0.72 -11.92 -29.19
C ASP A 625 1.19 -11.79 -30.66
N THR A 626 0.97 -12.79 -31.52
CA THR A 626 1.48 -12.82 -32.90
C THR A 626 0.34 -12.90 -33.91
N TYR A 627 0.31 -11.94 -34.83
CA TYR A 627 -0.76 -11.75 -35.81
C TYR A 627 -0.24 -11.92 -37.23
N ALA A 628 -1.01 -12.57 -38.09
CA ALA A 628 -0.83 -12.59 -39.53
C ALA A 628 -1.73 -11.51 -40.16
N LEU A 629 -1.10 -10.49 -40.76
CA LEU A 629 -1.78 -9.37 -41.41
C LEU A 629 -1.89 -9.60 -42.91
N ARG A 630 -3.10 -9.55 -43.46
CA ARG A 630 -3.40 -9.76 -44.89
C ARG A 630 -4.23 -8.61 -45.45
N ARG A 631 -4.31 -8.57 -46.79
CA ARG A 631 -5.01 -7.54 -47.58
C ARG A 631 -4.59 -6.14 -47.13
N ARG A 632 -3.40 -5.75 -47.54
CA ARG A 632 -2.74 -4.52 -47.07
C ARG A 632 -2.88 -3.39 -48.08
N LEU A 633 -2.87 -2.14 -47.63
CA LEU A 633 -2.67 -0.96 -48.48
C LEU A 633 -1.31 -0.38 -48.14
N ARG A 634 -0.43 -0.30 -49.13
CA ARG A 634 0.99 0.05 -48.96
C ARG A 634 1.27 1.50 -49.35
N GLY A 635 2.35 2.06 -48.81
CA GLY A 635 2.86 3.39 -49.19
C GLY A 635 1.86 4.53 -49.01
N GLN A 636 1.03 4.47 -47.98
CA GLN A 636 -0.01 5.46 -47.73
C GLN A 636 0.60 6.83 -47.38
N GLN A 637 -0.15 7.91 -47.66
CA GLN A 637 0.26 9.30 -47.37
C GLN A 637 1.65 9.64 -47.95
N GLY A 638 1.93 9.21 -49.19
CA GLY A 638 3.16 9.56 -49.91
C GLY A 638 4.39 8.72 -49.54
N THR A 639 4.26 7.76 -48.61
CA THR A 639 5.37 6.88 -48.23
C THR A 639 5.72 5.85 -49.31
N ASP A 640 4.91 5.75 -50.37
CA ASP A 640 5.27 5.03 -51.60
C ASP A 640 6.56 5.54 -52.27
N GLY A 641 6.94 6.79 -51.99
CA GLY A 641 8.18 7.41 -52.48
C GLY A 641 9.45 6.93 -51.77
N ILE A 642 9.33 6.35 -50.58
CA ILE A 642 10.47 5.92 -49.74
C ILE A 642 10.40 4.44 -49.34
N MET A 643 9.40 3.70 -49.83
CA MET A 643 9.22 2.29 -49.53
C MET A 643 10.44 1.47 -50.02
N PRO A 644 11.13 0.73 -49.13
CA PRO A 644 12.24 -0.13 -49.54
C PRO A 644 11.74 -1.36 -50.31
N LEU A 645 12.66 -2.08 -50.95
CA LEU A 645 12.33 -3.35 -51.64
C LEU A 645 11.71 -4.38 -50.68
N ASP A 646 12.16 -4.41 -49.44
CA ASP A 646 11.52 -5.14 -48.35
C ASP A 646 11.81 -4.49 -47.00
N TRP A 647 10.87 -4.63 -46.07
CA TRP A 647 11.14 -4.48 -44.65
C TRP A 647 11.53 -5.84 -44.07
N PRO A 648 12.71 -5.99 -43.46
CA PRO A 648 13.14 -7.27 -42.93
C PRO A 648 12.32 -7.70 -41.70
N ALA A 649 12.47 -8.96 -41.30
CA ALA A 649 12.04 -9.39 -39.97
C ALA A 649 12.81 -8.58 -38.89
N GLY A 650 12.12 -8.17 -37.84
CA GLY A 650 12.65 -7.31 -36.78
C GLY A 650 12.32 -5.82 -36.95
N ALA A 651 11.72 -5.40 -38.07
CA ALA A 651 11.26 -4.02 -38.25
C ALA A 651 10.18 -3.66 -37.22
N LEU A 652 10.21 -2.42 -36.72
CA LEU A 652 9.24 -1.92 -35.76
C LEU A 652 7.91 -1.69 -36.45
N VAL A 653 6.82 -2.01 -35.75
CA VAL A 653 5.46 -1.71 -36.17
C VAL A 653 4.76 -0.94 -35.06
N VAL A 654 4.19 0.21 -35.39
CA VAL A 654 3.45 1.05 -34.44
C VAL A 654 2.05 1.30 -34.96
N VAL A 655 1.04 1.05 -34.14
CA VAL A 655 -0.36 1.39 -34.47
C VAL A 655 -0.54 2.89 -34.37
N LEU A 656 -1.07 3.53 -35.42
CA LEU A 656 -1.31 4.97 -35.48
C LEU A 656 -2.74 5.29 -35.06
N ASP A 657 -2.92 5.58 -33.77
CA ASP A 657 -4.20 5.95 -33.17
C ASP A 657 -4.04 7.04 -32.08
N GLY A 658 -5.11 7.32 -31.33
CA GLY A 658 -5.12 8.34 -30.28
C GLY A 658 -4.23 8.06 -29.05
N ARG A 659 -3.48 6.95 -29.02
CA ARG A 659 -2.52 6.63 -27.94
C ARG A 659 -1.17 7.30 -28.13
N LEU A 660 -0.86 7.76 -29.35
CA LEU A 660 0.38 8.46 -29.63
C LEU A 660 0.28 9.90 -29.14
N ALA A 661 1.35 10.39 -28.52
CA ALA A 661 1.47 11.80 -28.17
C ALA A 661 2.20 12.56 -29.28
N ARG A 662 1.94 13.85 -29.38
CA ARG A 662 2.71 14.75 -30.25
C ARG A 662 3.79 15.42 -29.41
N ILE A 663 5.01 15.48 -29.95
CA ILE A 663 6.11 16.24 -29.34
C ILE A 663 5.95 17.69 -29.76
N ASP A 664 6.00 18.61 -28.80
CA ASP A 664 6.03 20.04 -29.11
C ASP A 664 7.41 20.40 -29.65
N LEU A 665 7.46 20.77 -30.93
CA LEU A 665 8.68 21.08 -31.66
C LEU A 665 8.43 22.30 -32.55
N PRO A 666 9.09 23.44 -32.30
CA PRO A 666 8.95 24.61 -33.16
C PRO A 666 9.64 24.39 -34.51
N ARG A 667 9.16 25.04 -35.58
CA ARG A 667 9.63 24.79 -36.95
C ARG A 667 11.11 25.08 -37.18
N ASP A 668 11.66 26.07 -36.48
CA ASP A 668 13.09 26.45 -36.53
C ASP A 668 14.03 25.39 -35.91
N ALA A 669 13.46 24.39 -35.23
CA ALA A 669 14.17 23.29 -34.61
C ALA A 669 14.45 22.10 -35.54
N LEU A 670 13.87 22.08 -36.74
CA LEU A 670 13.98 20.95 -37.67
C LEU A 670 15.44 20.73 -38.10
N GLY A 671 15.82 19.46 -38.30
CA GLY A 671 17.17 19.04 -38.66
C GLY A 671 18.19 19.05 -37.52
N GLY A 672 17.86 19.65 -36.37
CA GLY A 672 18.72 19.68 -35.19
C GLY A 672 18.52 18.47 -34.27
N GLU A 673 19.62 17.90 -33.78
CA GLU A 673 19.61 16.85 -32.77
C GLU A 673 19.12 17.38 -31.42
N ARG A 674 18.20 16.64 -30.77
CA ARG A 674 17.65 17.02 -29.47
C ARG A 674 17.70 15.87 -28.48
N ALA A 675 18.14 16.18 -27.27
CA ALA A 675 18.13 15.26 -26.14
C ALA A 675 16.84 15.39 -25.32
N TYR A 676 16.30 14.24 -24.94
CA TYR A 676 15.09 14.09 -24.15
C TYR A 676 15.32 13.15 -22.98
N ARG A 677 14.55 13.33 -21.90
CA ARG A 677 14.44 12.40 -20.78
C ARG A 677 12.99 11.97 -20.61
N ILE A 678 12.74 10.68 -20.47
CA ILE A 678 11.40 10.11 -20.37
C ILE A 678 11.27 9.09 -19.24
N GLY A 679 10.16 9.14 -18.51
CA GLY A 679 9.86 8.19 -17.44
C GLY A 679 8.52 8.46 -16.75
N PRO A 680 8.19 7.71 -15.69
CA PRO A 680 6.95 7.88 -14.94
C PRO A 680 6.79 9.31 -14.43
N ALA A 681 5.64 9.94 -14.67
CA ALA A 681 5.34 11.29 -14.20
C ALA A 681 5.19 11.36 -12.66
N SER A 682 4.95 10.23 -12.01
CA SER A 682 4.86 10.08 -10.55
C SER A 682 6.22 9.99 -9.84
N ARG A 683 7.33 10.02 -10.59
CA ARG A 683 8.69 9.88 -10.07
C ARG A 683 9.51 11.14 -10.36
N PRO A 684 10.50 11.45 -9.50
CA PRO A 684 11.41 12.56 -9.75
C PRO A 684 12.29 12.28 -10.99
N ILE A 685 12.86 13.35 -11.56
CA ILE A 685 13.60 13.32 -12.84
C ILE A 685 14.99 12.66 -12.76
N ASP A 686 15.47 12.39 -11.55
CA ASP A 686 16.70 11.67 -11.23
C ASP A 686 16.46 10.19 -10.84
N ASP A 687 15.21 9.73 -10.86
CA ASP A 687 14.85 8.35 -10.55
C ASP A 687 15.42 7.38 -11.60
N ALA A 688 15.81 6.17 -11.17
CA ALA A 688 16.39 5.14 -12.04
C ALA A 688 15.43 4.63 -13.14
N SER A 689 14.13 4.90 -13.04
CA SER A 689 13.14 4.61 -14.08
C SER A 689 13.14 5.61 -15.26
N GLN A 690 13.83 6.74 -15.12
CA GLN A 690 14.01 7.72 -16.19
C GLN A 690 15.05 7.24 -17.22
N ARG A 691 14.85 7.56 -18.50
CA ARG A 691 15.78 7.23 -19.59
C ARG A 691 16.02 8.42 -20.50
N ASP A 692 17.27 8.58 -20.90
CA ASP A 692 17.66 9.57 -21.92
C ASP A 692 17.62 8.94 -23.31
N PHE A 693 17.18 9.74 -24.28
CA PHE A 693 17.32 9.41 -25.69
C PHE A 693 17.49 10.69 -26.52
N VAL A 694 17.98 10.51 -27.74
CA VAL A 694 18.25 11.59 -28.67
C VAL A 694 17.46 11.34 -29.95
N ALA A 695 16.89 12.39 -30.52
CA ALA A 695 16.13 12.30 -31.77
C ALA A 695 16.25 13.58 -32.60
N THR A 696 16.09 13.43 -33.91
CA THR A 696 16.10 14.51 -34.90
C THR A 696 14.85 14.41 -35.76
N ALA A 697 14.06 15.48 -35.83
CA ALA A 697 12.93 15.58 -36.76
C ALA A 697 13.35 16.34 -38.01
N GLN A 698 13.12 15.73 -39.17
CA GLN A 698 13.28 16.32 -40.50
C GLN A 698 12.01 17.03 -40.98
N GLY A 699 10.86 16.77 -40.34
CA GLY A 699 9.58 17.36 -40.70
C GLY A 699 8.96 16.66 -41.90
N VAL A 700 8.92 15.32 -41.87
CA VAL A 700 8.46 14.48 -42.99
C VAL A 700 7.04 14.85 -43.44
N GLY A 701 6.17 15.32 -42.55
CA GLY A 701 4.83 15.78 -42.91
C GLY A 701 4.79 17.10 -43.70
N LEU A 702 5.89 17.86 -43.78
CA LEU A 702 6.03 19.01 -44.69
C LEU A 702 6.53 18.60 -46.08
N ARG A 703 7.05 17.38 -46.23
CA ARG A 703 7.66 16.91 -47.47
C ARG A 703 6.59 16.68 -48.56
N PRO A 704 6.77 17.22 -49.78
CA PRO A 704 5.86 16.94 -50.89
C PRO A 704 5.85 15.45 -51.26
N TYR A 705 4.75 14.99 -51.86
CA TYR A 705 4.67 13.61 -52.35
C TYR A 705 5.44 13.45 -53.66
N ARG A 706 5.94 12.23 -53.91
CA ARG A 706 6.60 11.86 -55.17
C ARG A 706 5.64 12.07 -56.35
N PRO A 707 5.97 12.87 -57.39
CA PRO A 707 5.12 13.06 -58.56
C PRO A 707 4.64 11.75 -59.19
N ALA A 708 3.41 11.74 -59.71
CA ALA A 708 2.83 10.57 -60.38
C ALA A 708 3.07 10.62 -61.89
N HIS A 709 2.99 9.44 -62.53
CA HIS A 709 2.94 9.30 -63.99
C HIS A 709 4.06 10.04 -64.75
N LEU A 710 5.30 10.02 -64.24
CA LEU A 710 6.45 10.46 -65.03
C LEU A 710 6.51 9.64 -66.31
N ARG A 711 6.32 10.31 -67.44
CA ARG A 711 6.35 9.73 -68.79
C ARG A 711 7.40 10.45 -69.61
N LEU A 712 8.13 9.68 -70.38
CA LEU A 712 9.13 10.16 -71.31
C LEU A 712 8.68 9.80 -72.72
N HIS A 713 8.69 10.77 -73.62
CA HIS A 713 8.27 10.64 -75.01
C HIS A 713 9.34 11.21 -75.93
N ALA A 714 9.92 10.37 -76.79
CA ALA A 714 10.83 10.83 -77.83
C ALA A 714 10.05 11.64 -78.89
N LEU A 715 10.59 12.79 -79.27
CA LEU A 715 10.04 13.66 -80.32
C LEU A 715 10.87 13.56 -81.60
N ALA A 716 10.29 14.01 -82.72
CA ALA A 716 11.02 14.14 -83.97
C ALA A 716 12.20 15.12 -83.80
N GLY A 717 13.40 14.71 -84.20
CA GLY A 717 14.63 15.52 -84.06
C GLY A 717 15.54 15.13 -82.89
N GLY A 718 15.17 14.13 -82.07
CA GLY A 718 16.02 13.59 -80.99
C GLY A 718 15.77 14.21 -79.61
N ASP A 719 14.80 15.12 -79.48
CA ASP A 719 14.39 15.69 -78.20
C ASP A 719 13.59 14.66 -77.37
N LEU A 720 13.71 14.73 -76.06
CA LEU A 720 12.96 13.90 -75.12
C LEU A 720 12.03 14.77 -74.27
N ALA A 721 10.71 14.61 -74.45
CA ALA A 721 9.71 15.28 -73.64
C ALA A 721 9.40 14.48 -72.37
N ALA A 722 9.58 15.09 -71.21
CA ALA A 722 9.17 14.58 -69.91
C ALA A 722 7.91 15.30 -69.43
N ALA A 723 6.94 14.56 -68.93
CA ALA A 723 5.73 15.10 -68.29
C ALA A 723 5.35 14.26 -67.08
N TRP A 724 4.77 14.88 -66.05
CA TRP A 724 4.31 14.22 -64.83
C TRP A 724 3.05 14.88 -64.27
N VAL A 725 2.48 14.29 -63.22
CA VAL A 725 1.27 14.80 -62.55
C VAL A 725 1.59 15.11 -61.09
N ARG A 726 1.21 16.31 -60.64
CA ARG A 726 1.36 16.74 -59.25
C ARG A 726 0.55 15.86 -58.31
N ARG A 727 1.08 15.65 -57.09
CA ARG A 727 0.32 15.08 -55.98
C ARG A 727 0.32 16.10 -54.85
N THR A 728 -0.78 16.21 -54.11
CA THR A 728 -0.85 17.07 -52.92
C THR A 728 -0.97 16.24 -51.65
N ARG A 729 -0.38 16.72 -50.56
CA ARG A 729 -0.49 16.10 -49.22
C ARG A 729 -1.70 16.60 -48.44
N GLU A 730 -2.27 17.73 -48.84
CA GLU A 730 -3.36 18.40 -48.13
C GLU A 730 -4.52 18.60 -49.12
N GLY A 731 -5.74 18.23 -48.72
CA GLY A 731 -6.95 18.44 -49.53
C GLY A 731 -7.05 17.61 -50.83
N GLY A 732 -6.18 16.61 -51.03
CA GLY A 732 -6.12 15.80 -52.26
C GLY A 732 -7.29 14.84 -52.48
N ASP A 733 -8.05 14.52 -51.44
CA ASP A 733 -9.17 13.56 -51.49
C ASP A 733 -10.54 14.24 -51.72
N ALA A 734 -10.57 15.53 -52.06
CA ALA A 734 -11.78 16.28 -52.32
C ALA A 734 -12.30 16.05 -53.76
N TRP A 735 -13.18 15.05 -53.92
CA TRP A 735 -13.76 14.63 -55.21
C TRP A 735 -14.63 15.68 -55.94
N GLY A 736 -14.89 16.85 -55.33
CA GLY A 736 -15.70 17.92 -55.90
C GLY A 736 -14.91 19.07 -56.56
N SER A 737 -13.58 19.06 -56.49
CA SER A 737 -12.74 20.11 -57.09
C SER A 737 -12.25 19.72 -58.49
N ALA A 738 -12.12 20.70 -59.39
CA ALA A 738 -11.54 20.48 -60.72
C ALA A 738 -10.03 20.19 -60.67
N GLU A 739 -9.34 20.76 -59.68
CA GLU A 739 -7.89 20.60 -59.45
C GLU A 739 -7.65 20.53 -57.93
N VAL A 740 -6.74 19.67 -57.48
CA VAL A 740 -6.39 19.55 -56.05
C VAL A 740 -5.55 20.76 -55.60
N PRO A 741 -5.65 21.23 -54.34
CA PRO A 741 -4.89 22.41 -53.91
C PRO A 741 -3.37 22.15 -53.92
N VAL A 742 -2.59 23.22 -54.10
CA VAL A 742 -1.13 23.22 -53.89
C VAL A 742 -0.88 23.43 -52.40
N ALA A 743 -0.13 22.54 -51.76
CA ALA A 743 0.13 22.60 -50.32
C ALA A 743 1.35 23.47 -49.97
N GLU A 744 2.07 23.94 -50.98
CA GLU A 744 3.24 24.79 -50.94
C GLU A 744 2.88 26.22 -51.38
N ALA A 745 3.73 27.20 -51.06
CA ALA A 745 3.54 28.57 -51.53
C ALA A 745 3.58 28.71 -53.06
N TYR A 746 4.33 27.82 -53.73
CA TYR A 746 4.50 27.77 -55.18
C TYR A 746 4.55 26.33 -55.67
N GLU A 747 3.99 26.05 -56.84
CA GLU A 747 4.21 24.78 -57.53
C GLU A 747 5.58 24.80 -58.21
N ARG A 748 6.54 24.02 -57.67
CA ARG A 748 7.90 23.90 -58.21
C ARG A 748 8.37 22.45 -58.22
N TYR A 749 9.22 22.14 -59.19
CA TYR A 749 9.81 20.82 -59.38
C TYR A 749 11.33 20.92 -59.50
N MET A 750 12.02 19.93 -58.95
CA MET A 750 13.44 19.67 -59.15
C MET A 750 13.57 18.53 -60.15
N LEU A 751 14.10 18.80 -61.33
CA LEU A 751 14.42 17.79 -62.33
C LEU A 751 15.91 17.48 -62.30
N ARG A 752 16.25 16.19 -62.35
CA ARG A 752 17.62 15.69 -62.48
C ARG A 752 17.74 14.74 -63.65
N VAL A 753 18.81 14.87 -64.43
CA VAL A 753 19.26 13.83 -65.36
C VAL A 753 20.46 13.14 -64.74
N ARG A 754 20.41 11.81 -64.61
CA ARG A 754 21.47 11.02 -63.99
C ARG A 754 22.03 9.97 -64.93
N LEU A 755 23.34 9.79 -64.89
CA LEU A 755 24.03 8.66 -65.49
C LEU A 755 24.75 7.89 -64.39
N GLY A 756 24.28 6.68 -64.08
CA GLY A 756 24.72 5.96 -62.89
C GLY A 756 24.40 6.75 -61.61
N GLY A 757 25.43 7.09 -60.83
CA GLY A 757 25.30 7.89 -59.60
C GLY A 757 25.47 9.40 -59.79
N GLU A 758 25.93 9.85 -60.96
CA GLU A 758 26.27 11.25 -61.23
C GLU A 758 25.04 12.05 -61.71
N VAL A 759 24.92 13.30 -61.25
CA VAL A 759 23.89 14.24 -61.75
C VAL A 759 24.50 15.03 -62.89
N LEU A 760 24.03 14.77 -64.12
CA LEU A 760 24.48 15.46 -65.33
C LEU A 760 23.80 16.82 -65.50
N ARG A 761 22.53 16.91 -65.10
CA ARG A 761 21.73 18.14 -65.12
C ARG A 761 20.86 18.20 -63.88
N GLU A 762 20.75 19.38 -63.31
CA GLU A 762 19.77 19.73 -62.28
C GLU A 762 19.09 21.04 -62.66
N GLU A 763 17.76 21.07 -62.66
CA GLU A 763 16.99 22.25 -63.06
C GLU A 763 15.73 22.40 -62.20
N VAL A 764 15.41 23.64 -61.82
CA VAL A 764 14.17 23.97 -61.10
C VAL A 764 13.14 24.47 -62.10
N LEU A 765 11.94 23.87 -62.07
CA LEU A 765 10.88 24.08 -63.04
C LEU A 765 9.58 24.53 -62.35
N ASP A 766 8.85 25.45 -62.97
CA ASP A 766 7.55 25.94 -62.49
C ASP A 766 6.36 25.24 -63.18
N ASN A 767 6.62 24.28 -64.08
CA ASN A 767 5.59 23.54 -64.82
C ASN A 767 5.87 22.03 -64.74
N PRO A 768 4.82 21.17 -64.79
CA PRO A 768 4.98 19.71 -64.70
C PRO A 768 5.44 19.06 -66.03
N ALA A 769 6.33 19.73 -66.76
CA ALA A 769 6.87 19.27 -68.04
C ALA A 769 8.27 19.83 -68.28
N PHE A 770 9.09 19.07 -69.02
CA PHE A 770 10.44 19.45 -69.43
C PHE A 770 10.76 18.88 -70.82
N ILE A 771 11.47 19.64 -71.65
CA ILE A 771 11.99 19.14 -72.93
C ILE A 771 13.50 19.05 -72.83
N TYR A 772 14.01 17.82 -72.79
CA TYR A 772 15.43 17.56 -72.83
C TYR A 772 15.90 17.50 -74.28
N THR A 773 16.30 18.66 -74.81
CA THR A 773 16.64 18.80 -76.22
C THR A 773 17.88 17.98 -76.62
N ALA A 774 18.01 17.62 -77.89
CA ALA A 774 19.18 16.89 -78.40
C ALA A 774 20.50 17.65 -78.13
N ALA A 775 20.47 18.99 -78.16
CA ALA A 775 21.62 19.82 -77.83
C ALA A 775 22.00 19.74 -76.34
N MET A 776 21.01 19.71 -75.45
CA MET A 776 21.23 19.51 -74.01
C MET A 776 21.79 18.10 -73.76
N GLN A 777 21.21 17.07 -74.39
CA GLN A 777 21.71 15.69 -74.29
C GLN A 777 23.18 15.55 -74.72
N ALA A 778 23.56 16.21 -75.81
CA ALA A 778 24.94 16.21 -76.29
C ALA A 778 25.89 16.98 -75.37
N THR A 779 25.43 18.08 -74.78
CA THR A 779 26.23 18.90 -73.85
C THR A 779 26.46 18.18 -72.53
N ASP A 780 25.41 17.54 -72.00
CA ASP A 780 25.42 16.85 -70.72
C ASP A 780 26.09 15.46 -70.82
N GLY A 781 26.32 14.96 -72.03
CA GLY A 781 26.98 13.66 -72.26
C GLY A 781 26.15 12.45 -71.85
N ALA A 782 24.81 12.55 -71.88
CA ALA A 782 23.91 11.53 -71.33
C ALA A 782 23.98 10.15 -72.00
N GLY A 783 24.52 10.08 -73.23
CA GLY A 783 24.70 8.81 -73.95
C GLY A 783 23.37 8.12 -74.28
N ALA A 784 23.40 6.78 -74.39
CA ALA A 784 22.23 5.97 -74.76
C ALA A 784 21.40 5.46 -73.57
N ALA A 785 21.90 5.60 -72.34
CA ALA A 785 21.23 5.08 -71.14
C ALA A 785 21.38 6.06 -69.97
N PHE A 786 20.30 6.65 -69.50
CA PHE A 786 20.29 7.60 -68.39
C PHE A 786 18.94 7.59 -67.68
N ALA A 787 18.85 8.18 -66.50
CA ALA A 787 17.60 8.32 -65.76
C ALA A 787 17.15 9.78 -65.71
N VAL A 788 15.86 10.02 -65.86
CA VAL A 788 15.22 11.29 -65.53
C VAL A 788 14.53 11.14 -64.18
N GLU A 789 14.84 12.04 -63.26
CA GLU A 789 14.27 12.09 -61.92
C GLU A 789 13.54 13.42 -61.71
N VAL A 790 12.37 13.39 -61.10
CA VAL A 790 11.63 14.61 -60.75
C VAL A 790 11.01 14.54 -59.35
N ALA A 791 11.16 15.59 -58.57
CA ALA A 791 10.53 15.76 -57.26
C ALA A 791 9.81 17.10 -57.18
N GLN A 792 8.67 17.16 -56.50
CA GLN A 792 8.08 18.45 -56.11
C GLN A 792 8.89 19.05 -54.94
N VAL A 793 9.03 20.38 -54.93
CA VAL A 793 9.87 21.10 -53.98
C VAL A 793 9.03 21.84 -52.95
N SER A 794 9.32 21.61 -51.67
CA SER A 794 8.84 22.43 -50.56
C SER A 794 9.75 23.65 -50.38
N ASP A 795 9.14 24.79 -50.12
CA ASP A 795 9.78 26.03 -49.72
C ASP A 795 10.41 25.96 -48.31
N VAL A 796 10.08 24.94 -47.51
CA VAL A 796 10.56 24.76 -46.14
C VAL A 796 11.59 23.63 -46.03
N VAL A 797 11.31 22.46 -46.60
CA VAL A 797 12.15 21.24 -46.42
C VAL A 797 12.83 20.76 -47.71
N GLY A 798 12.70 21.50 -48.81
CA GLY A 798 13.34 21.16 -50.09
C GLY A 798 12.60 20.04 -50.87
N PRO A 799 13.30 19.31 -51.75
CA PRO A 799 12.67 18.33 -52.63
C PRO A 799 12.10 17.13 -51.86
N GLY A 800 10.90 16.69 -52.25
CA GLY A 800 10.33 15.41 -51.85
C GLY A 800 11.03 14.21 -52.50
N PRO A 801 10.48 12.99 -52.35
CA PRO A 801 11.04 11.82 -53.01
C PRO A 801 10.92 11.94 -54.53
N PHE A 802 11.96 11.53 -55.26
CA PHE A 802 12.02 11.62 -56.72
C PHE A 802 11.24 10.48 -57.39
N ALA A 803 10.43 10.82 -58.40
CA ALA A 803 9.95 9.88 -59.40
C ALA A 803 11.07 9.66 -60.41
N ARG A 804 11.33 8.41 -60.80
CA ARG A 804 12.44 8.04 -61.68
C ARG A 804 11.94 7.26 -62.88
N ALA A 805 12.45 7.60 -64.06
CA ALA A 805 12.25 6.85 -65.29
C ALA A 805 13.59 6.62 -65.98
N GLU A 806 13.90 5.36 -66.27
CA GLU A 806 15.07 4.97 -67.05
C GLU A 806 14.80 5.18 -68.54
N VAL A 807 15.78 5.74 -69.24
CA VAL A 807 15.79 5.90 -70.69
C VAL A 807 16.81 4.94 -71.27
N LEU A 808 16.39 4.19 -72.27
CA LEU A 808 17.27 3.46 -73.18
C LEU A 808 16.90 3.93 -74.59
N LEU A 809 17.78 4.69 -75.24
CA LEU A 809 17.54 5.28 -76.56
C LEU A 809 17.83 4.30 -77.70
#